data_AF-A0A949IR44-F1
#
_entry.id   AF-A0A949IR44-F1
#
_cell.length_a   1.000
_cell.length_b   1.000
_cell.length_c   1.000
_cell.angle_alpha   90.00
_cell.angle_beta   90.00
_cell.angle_gamma   90.00
#
_symmetry.space_group_name_H-M   'P 1'
#
loop_
_entity.id
_entity.type
_entity.pdbx_description
1 polymer ?
#
loop_
_entity_poly.entity_id
_entity_poly.type
_entity_poly.pdbx_seq_one_letter_code
_entity_poly.pdbx_strand_id
1 'polypeptide(L)'
;MSKQIINFTLPRITAVAGRKTSPADPGHEHHTQIDGAGTGDADFHFPEPDVLAKRALRRLARAERAAKKRLRKAGKTPVAGAPTTPGKITATPTNPQPAPEPSSEPASDTSGKDAGKTFFEGLIVPTPAKVVPAGQTRETYLDGQDLLKAADGLQTLMMNRQFDGFVEQRFGDMVSVAAWGVKYMPTKKLTAVKSLATQLDRLIASYQKTLPKLTADLAKRNPKAPLVAVMNKAVELLDQELARIIYVLEIYIESIKQVRDGRFTAALDATEVFFEDAFTLYTTGDLHCGNSAAAQLPTSTYKVGDVFMPRVTSSGLATIPGARGPIGANALQLPFEMLDCLMLVLPLLGHEARHNVYHDITGLEQELLDVVEEAIRDAHTAGLIKFEKEDMQLGEQTVKTIDLVVKLFCDWLSEIDADVVGGVLFSGTSFGGNMVMSFPAMMVRDGRVSDKVKLIRTESRFDLVQQKDGNVALVFEEHPVDYIRIYIVAAALEEVGFPAEATKLRQLADFAVGDELPKEIVYKEASGQSDLVVKFATADLLAVAATLVKAIIRKPLKAQLGKSCGDLVMWDKKRQGKVDTLAGLLAVGKSDLPTDMGSIYATYVGAAASQAYLDLIRKGVVDSVTAAKTVNEAALKMIGGLRALSSNQCPVPAPVAPAAEPAPTK
;
A
#
# COMPACT_ATOMS: atom_id res chain seq x y z
N MET A 1 14.82 25.12 29.44
CA MET A 1 14.10 24.85 28.18
C MET A 1 12.71 25.45 28.35
N SER A 2 12.40 26.51 27.61
CA SER A 2 11.10 27.18 27.66
C SER A 2 10.03 26.23 27.12
N LYS A 3 9.03 25.90 27.95
CA LYS A 3 7.79 25.25 27.52
C LYS A 3 7.14 26.15 26.47
N GLN A 4 7.21 25.77 25.21
CA GLN A 4 6.53 26.46 24.14
C GLN A 4 5.05 26.17 24.32
N ILE A 5 4.24 27.21 24.52
CA ILE A 5 2.78 27.10 24.51
C ILE A 5 2.41 26.66 23.08
N ILE A 6 2.08 25.39 22.90
CA ILE A 6 1.60 24.87 21.62
C ILE A 6 0.11 25.20 21.56
N ASN A 7 -0.26 26.16 20.73
CA ASN A 7 -1.66 26.39 20.42
C ASN A 7 -2.12 25.32 19.42
N PHE A 8 -2.92 24.37 19.89
CA PHE A 8 -3.58 23.41 19.01
C PHE A 8 -4.69 24.13 18.27
N THR A 9 -4.64 24.11 16.94
CA THR A 9 -5.81 24.40 16.13
C THR A 9 -6.49 23.07 15.83
N LEU A 10 -7.80 23.03 16.03
CA LEU A 10 -8.67 22.04 15.40
C LEU A 10 -9.05 22.69 14.06
N PRO A 11 -8.27 22.50 12.96
CA PRO A 11 -8.59 23.16 11.70
C PRO A 11 -10.01 22.78 11.27
N ARG A 12 -10.70 23.69 10.57
CA ARG A 12 -11.87 23.31 9.78
C ARG A 12 -11.46 22.15 8.88
N ILE A 13 -12.23 21.07 8.98
CA ILE A 13 -11.96 19.79 8.32
C ILE A 13 -11.74 20.07 6.83
N THR A 14 -10.49 19.95 6.41
CA THR A 14 -10.08 20.03 5.00
C THR A 14 -9.17 18.84 4.78
N ALA A 15 -9.42 18.08 3.70
CA ALA A 15 -8.62 16.93 3.33
C ALA A 15 -7.12 17.29 3.39
N VAL A 16 -6.38 16.66 4.30
CA VAL A 16 -4.96 16.93 4.49
C VAL A 16 -4.19 16.28 3.35
N ALA A 17 -3.99 17.04 2.28
CA ALA A 17 -3.05 16.70 1.21
C ALA A 17 -1.61 16.95 1.69
N GLY A 18 -0.89 15.89 2.04
CA GLY A 18 0.57 15.88 2.09
C GLY A 18 1.22 15.35 3.38
N ARG A 19 1.22 14.03 3.56
CA ARG A 19 1.98 13.29 4.58
C ARG A 19 3.43 13.12 4.08
N LYS A 20 4.41 13.43 4.92
CA LYS A 20 5.78 12.92 4.79
C LYS A 20 6.09 12.07 6.01
N THR A 21 6.26 10.77 5.85
CA THR A 21 6.69 9.88 6.94
C THR A 21 8.17 9.52 6.85
N SER A 22 8.78 9.36 8.02
CA SER A 22 10.11 8.77 8.25
C SER A 22 10.00 7.23 8.34
N PRO A 23 11.11 6.45 8.30
CA PRO A 23 11.08 5.07 7.82
C PRO A 23 10.56 4.05 8.86
N ALA A 24 9.66 3.18 8.35
CA ALA A 24 9.41 1.76 8.61
C ALA A 24 9.50 1.21 10.05
N ASP A 25 8.32 0.86 10.59
CA ASP A 25 8.09 -0.35 11.38
C ASP A 25 7.09 -1.26 10.62
N PRO A 26 7.23 -2.59 10.69
CA PRO A 26 6.37 -3.52 9.97
C PRO A 26 5.00 -3.58 10.64
N GLY A 27 3.99 -3.00 9.98
CA GLY A 27 2.60 -2.97 10.48
C GLY A 27 1.76 -1.76 10.05
N HIS A 28 2.37 -0.74 9.44
CA HIS A 28 1.70 0.50 9.04
C HIS A 28 1.62 0.71 7.51
N GLU A 29 1.43 -0.37 6.73
CA GLU A 29 1.44 -0.29 5.25
C GLU A 29 0.13 0.23 4.61
N HIS A 30 -0.92 0.47 5.40
CA HIS A 30 -2.19 0.96 4.87
C HIS A 30 -2.13 2.49 4.81
N HIS A 31 -2.26 3.04 3.60
CA HIS A 31 -2.26 4.49 3.28
C HIS A 31 -0.92 5.22 3.45
N THR A 32 0.10 4.76 2.71
CA THR A 32 1.16 5.69 2.31
C THR A 32 0.55 6.79 1.43
N GLN A 33 0.40 8.02 1.96
CA GLN A 33 0.26 9.20 1.12
C GLN A 33 1.57 9.35 0.34
N ILE A 34 1.55 8.98 -0.94
CA ILE A 34 2.64 9.19 -1.87
C ILE A 34 2.24 10.41 -2.70
N ASP A 35 2.66 11.60 -2.27
CA ASP A 35 2.45 12.89 -2.94
C ASP A 35 3.12 12.91 -4.32
N GLY A 36 2.33 13.03 -5.40
CA GLY A 36 2.82 13.47 -6.72
C GLY A 36 2.79 12.47 -7.88
N ALA A 37 1.82 12.69 -8.78
CA ALA A 37 1.76 12.31 -10.21
C ALA A 37 1.70 10.83 -10.62
N GLY A 38 0.71 10.54 -11.47
CA GLY A 38 0.35 9.26 -12.08
C GLY A 38 -1.15 8.99 -11.92
N THR A 39 -2.04 9.85 -12.41
CA THR A 39 -3.44 9.91 -11.94
C THR A 39 -4.36 8.79 -12.42
N GLY A 40 -3.84 7.69 -12.97
CA GLY A 40 -4.65 6.64 -13.59
C GLY A 40 -5.23 7.04 -14.96
N ASP A 41 -5.37 8.34 -15.21
CA ASP A 41 -5.73 8.93 -16.50
C ASP A 41 -4.51 9.29 -17.38
N ALA A 42 -3.31 9.33 -16.79
CA ALA A 42 -2.07 9.61 -17.50
C ALA A 42 -0.89 8.86 -16.91
N ASP A 43 0.04 8.47 -17.79
CA ASP A 43 1.33 7.90 -17.41
C ASP A 43 2.12 8.84 -16.48
N PHE A 44 3.05 8.27 -15.71
CA PHE A 44 4.00 9.03 -14.90
C PHE A 44 4.69 10.14 -15.70
N HIS A 45 4.81 11.31 -15.09
CA HIS A 45 5.69 12.35 -15.58
C HIS A 45 7.14 12.01 -15.20
N PHE A 46 7.95 11.70 -16.20
CA PHE A 46 9.38 11.44 -16.03
C PHE A 46 10.15 12.76 -16.06
N PRO A 47 10.89 13.13 -14.99
CA PRO A 47 11.69 14.34 -15.01
C PRO A 47 12.81 14.22 -16.06
N GLU A 48 13.15 15.34 -16.69
CA GLU A 48 14.24 15.39 -17.66
C GLU A 48 15.56 14.82 -17.08
N PRO A 49 16.38 14.10 -17.88
CA PRO A 49 17.62 13.47 -17.40
C PRO A 49 18.56 14.41 -16.64
N ASP A 50 18.68 15.66 -17.09
CA ASP A 50 19.54 16.66 -16.42
C ASP A 50 18.98 17.11 -15.07
N VAL A 51 17.65 17.12 -14.93
CA VAL A 51 16.99 17.42 -13.66
C VAL A 51 17.19 16.26 -12.69
N LEU A 52 17.06 15.02 -13.15
CA LEU A 52 17.32 13.82 -12.35
C LEU A 52 18.75 13.79 -11.81
N ALA A 53 19.75 13.93 -12.68
CA ALA A 53 21.16 13.97 -12.27
C ALA A 53 21.43 15.08 -11.23
N LYS A 54 20.89 16.28 -11.44
CA LYS A 54 21.02 17.40 -10.48
C LYS A 54 20.34 17.10 -9.15
N ARG A 55 19.16 16.49 -9.14
CA ARG A 55 18.44 16.12 -7.91
C ARG A 55 19.19 15.05 -7.13
N ALA A 56 19.66 14.01 -7.80
CA ALA A 56 20.49 12.94 -7.22
C ALA A 56 21.74 13.51 -6.52
N LEU A 57 22.50 14.37 -7.22
CA LEU A 57 23.70 15.00 -6.64
C LEU A 57 23.39 15.95 -5.47
N ARG A 58 22.23 16.64 -5.51
CA ARG A 58 21.76 17.49 -4.39
C ARG A 58 21.37 16.65 -3.18
N ARG A 59 20.67 15.52 -3.39
CA ARG A 59 20.31 14.57 -2.33
C ARG A 59 21.57 14.04 -1.65
N LEU A 60 22.56 13.61 -2.44
CA LEU A 60 23.85 13.17 -1.93
C LEU A 60 24.51 14.24 -1.05
N ALA A 61 24.62 15.47 -1.54
CA ALA A 61 25.23 16.57 -0.78
C ALA A 61 24.48 16.89 0.53
N ARG A 62 23.16 16.76 0.55
CA ARG A 62 22.35 16.92 1.78
C ARG A 62 22.65 15.79 2.77
N ALA A 63 22.72 14.54 2.32
CA ALA A 63 23.06 13.40 3.15
C ALA A 63 24.46 13.54 3.78
N GLU A 64 25.44 14.00 3.00
CA GLU A 64 26.80 14.28 3.50
C GLU A 64 26.81 15.37 4.58
N ARG A 65 26.06 16.46 4.38
CA ARG A 65 25.94 17.53 5.37
C ARG A 65 25.28 17.03 6.66
N ALA A 66 24.24 16.21 6.55
CA ALA A 66 23.56 15.62 7.69
C ALA A 66 24.48 14.65 8.47
N ALA A 67 25.23 13.80 7.77
CA ALA A 67 26.21 12.90 8.37
C ALA A 67 27.30 13.67 9.12
N LYS A 68 27.86 14.73 8.51
CA LYS A 68 28.83 15.63 9.17
C LYS A 68 28.24 16.29 10.43
N LYS A 69 26.99 16.75 10.39
CA LYS A 69 26.30 17.33 11.55
C LYS A 69 26.12 16.31 12.68
N ARG A 70 25.76 15.06 12.36
CA ARG A 70 25.62 13.96 13.33
C ARG A 70 26.97 13.62 13.99
N LEU A 71 28.04 13.52 13.21
CA LEU A 71 29.40 13.24 13.73
C LEU A 71 29.89 14.35 14.68
N ARG A 72 29.66 15.62 14.32
CA ARG A 72 29.98 16.77 15.19
C ARG A 72 29.18 16.73 16.50
N LYS A 73 27.90 16.35 16.45
CA LYS A 73 27.04 16.22 17.65
C LYS A 73 27.47 15.05 18.54
N ALA A 74 28.07 14.00 17.97
CA ALA A 74 28.57 12.84 18.70
C ALA A 74 30.01 13.02 19.25
N GLY A 75 30.59 14.23 19.18
CA GLY A 75 31.94 14.50 19.70
C GLY A 75 33.07 13.78 18.95
N LYS A 76 32.79 13.16 17.79
CA LYS A 76 33.79 12.43 17.00
C LYS A 76 34.36 13.35 15.90
N THR A 77 35.65 13.64 15.96
CA THR A 77 36.38 14.29 14.87
C THR A 77 36.46 13.32 13.68
N PRO A 78 36.22 13.75 12.42
CA PRO A 78 36.31 12.84 11.28
C PRO A 78 37.76 12.36 11.11
N VAL A 79 38.01 11.08 11.38
CA VAL A 79 39.30 10.44 11.06
C VAL A 79 39.38 10.26 9.55
N ALA A 80 40.47 10.74 8.94
CA ALA A 80 40.76 10.54 7.52
C ALA A 80 40.94 9.03 7.26
N GLY A 81 39.89 8.35 6.81
CA GLY A 81 39.92 6.91 6.52
C GLY A 81 38.68 6.12 6.94
N ALA A 82 37.78 6.70 7.77
CA ALA A 82 36.56 5.99 8.16
C ALA A 82 35.53 5.88 7.01
N PRO A 83 34.78 4.77 6.86
CA PRO A 83 33.83 4.53 5.75
C PRO A 83 32.55 5.38 5.80
N THR A 84 32.44 6.37 6.68
CA THR A 84 31.14 6.86 7.17
C THR A 84 30.61 8.12 6.48
N THR A 85 31.19 8.54 5.34
CA THR A 85 30.69 9.72 4.60
C THR A 85 29.92 9.28 3.34
N PRO A 86 28.62 9.60 3.21
CA PRO A 86 27.73 9.10 2.14
C PRO A 86 28.21 9.25 0.69
N GLY A 87 29.10 10.20 0.38
CA GLY A 87 29.63 10.41 -0.99
C GLY A 87 31.10 10.07 -1.19
N LYS A 88 31.79 9.49 -0.22
CA LYS A 88 33.14 8.94 -0.43
C LYS A 88 33.01 7.50 -0.93
N ILE A 89 33.35 7.28 -2.20
CA ILE A 89 33.26 5.96 -2.84
C ILE A 89 34.58 5.22 -2.59
N THR A 90 34.56 4.22 -1.71
CA THR A 90 35.72 3.36 -1.44
C THR A 90 35.61 2.04 -2.18
N ALA A 91 36.75 1.45 -2.54
CA ALA A 91 36.79 0.08 -3.05
C ALA A 91 36.22 -0.86 -1.98
N THR A 92 35.08 -1.48 -2.26
CA THR A 92 34.60 -2.63 -1.50
C THR A 92 34.50 -3.78 -2.50
N PRO A 93 35.13 -4.94 -2.26
CA PRO A 93 35.03 -6.05 -3.18
C PRO A 93 33.63 -6.65 -3.09
N THR A 94 32.82 -6.47 -4.13
CA THR A 94 31.60 -7.26 -4.34
C THR A 94 31.99 -8.52 -5.11
N ASN A 95 32.02 -9.65 -4.41
CA ASN A 95 31.82 -10.96 -5.02
C ASN A 95 30.63 -11.63 -4.32
N PRO A 96 29.70 -12.26 -5.05
CA PRO A 96 28.73 -13.16 -4.43
C PRO A 96 29.47 -14.37 -3.83
N GLN A 97 29.03 -14.75 -2.65
CA GLN A 97 29.54 -15.82 -1.79
C GLN A 97 29.72 -17.16 -2.55
N PRO A 98 30.91 -17.80 -2.56
CA PRO A 98 31.03 -19.23 -2.86
C PRO A 98 30.69 -20.05 -1.59
N ALA A 99 30.09 -21.22 -1.81
CA ALA A 99 29.75 -22.20 -0.78
C ALA A 99 30.95 -22.64 0.09
N PRO A 100 30.73 -23.15 1.33
CA PRO A 100 31.83 -23.49 2.23
C PRO A 100 32.39 -24.87 1.90
N GLU A 101 33.71 -25.00 1.89
CA GLU A 101 34.41 -26.29 1.99
C GLU A 101 35.63 -26.19 2.93
N PRO A 102 36.08 -27.33 3.49
CA PRO A 102 36.36 -27.44 4.92
C PRO A 102 37.84 -27.26 5.31
N SER A 103 37.99 -27.15 6.63
CA SER A 103 39.18 -27.02 7.48
C SER A 103 40.43 -27.84 7.12
N SER A 104 41.60 -27.22 7.32
CA SER A 104 42.74 -27.80 8.06
C SER A 104 43.80 -26.74 8.39
N GLU A 105 44.06 -26.52 9.69
CA GLU A 105 45.24 -25.83 10.26
C GLU A 105 46.49 -26.78 10.29
N PRO A 106 47.60 -26.48 11.02
CA PRO A 106 48.68 -25.53 10.71
C PRO A 106 50.11 -26.16 10.89
N ALA A 107 51.19 -25.44 10.55
CA ALA A 107 52.56 -25.69 11.08
C ALA A 107 53.48 -24.47 10.76
N SER A 108 53.86 -23.64 11.75
CA SER A 108 55.09 -23.68 12.59
C SER A 108 56.42 -23.52 11.81
N ASP A 109 57.08 -22.35 11.85
CA ASP A 109 58.19 -21.97 12.79
C ASP A 109 59.56 -22.55 12.33
N THR A 110 60.63 -21.82 12.01
CA THR A 110 61.51 -21.08 12.94
C THR A 110 62.78 -20.53 12.22
N SER A 111 63.42 -19.53 12.85
CA SER A 111 64.86 -19.14 12.81
C SER A 111 65.42 -18.52 11.50
N GLY A 112 66.35 -17.56 11.48
CA GLY A 112 67.18 -16.94 12.51
C GLY A 112 68.10 -15.88 11.84
N LYS A 113 68.69 -15.04 12.68
CA LYS A 113 69.48 -13.82 12.41
C LYS A 113 70.62 -14.00 11.41
N ASP A 114 70.76 -13.05 10.48
CA ASP A 114 72.08 -12.46 10.16
C ASP A 114 71.93 -11.05 9.56
N ALA A 115 72.72 -10.13 10.09
CA ALA A 115 72.74 -8.73 9.74
C ALA A 115 73.66 -8.46 8.55
N GLY A 116 73.24 -7.52 7.68
CA GLY A 116 74.16 -6.74 6.86
C GLY A 116 74.61 -7.39 5.55
N LYS A 117 73.77 -7.30 4.52
CA LYS A 117 74.15 -6.96 3.13
C LYS A 117 72.87 -6.68 2.34
N THR A 118 72.72 -5.44 1.91
CA THR A 118 71.66 -4.96 1.01
C THR A 118 71.72 -5.72 -0.31
N PHE A 119 70.83 -6.70 -0.49
CA PHE A 119 70.70 -7.49 -1.73
C PHE A 119 70.17 -6.68 -2.93
N PHE A 120 69.99 -5.36 -2.77
CA PHE A 120 69.47 -4.45 -3.78
C PHE A 120 70.50 -3.48 -4.38
N GLU A 121 71.78 -3.57 -4.02
CA GLU A 121 72.84 -2.72 -4.60
C GLU A 121 73.36 -3.16 -5.98
N GLY A 122 72.71 -4.16 -6.60
CA GLY A 122 73.07 -4.64 -7.94
C GLY A 122 71.90 -4.93 -8.87
N LEU A 123 70.65 -4.65 -8.47
CA LEU A 123 69.52 -4.80 -9.39
C LEU A 123 69.49 -3.62 -10.37
N ILE A 124 70.09 -3.82 -11.54
CA ILE A 124 69.78 -3.01 -12.71
C ILE A 124 68.31 -3.25 -13.01
N VAL A 125 67.42 -2.33 -12.61
CA VAL A 125 66.07 -2.27 -13.16
C VAL A 125 66.27 -2.01 -14.65
N PRO A 126 65.89 -2.94 -15.55
CA PRO A 126 66.02 -2.69 -16.97
C PRO A 126 65.24 -1.41 -17.28
N THR A 127 65.91 -0.40 -17.83
CA THR A 127 65.22 0.71 -18.46
C THR A 127 64.22 0.09 -19.43
N PRO A 128 62.91 0.37 -19.30
CA PRO A 128 61.91 -0.24 -20.17
C PRO A 128 62.39 -0.09 -21.61
N ALA A 129 62.42 -1.21 -22.35
CA ALA A 129 62.74 -1.17 -23.78
C ALA A 129 61.91 -0.04 -24.41
N LYS A 130 62.55 0.77 -25.29
CA LYS A 130 61.87 1.91 -25.94
C LYS A 130 60.49 1.47 -26.40
N VAL A 131 59.46 2.19 -25.95
CA VAL A 131 58.04 1.89 -26.20
C VAL A 131 57.69 2.01 -27.70
N VAL A 132 58.61 2.54 -28.51
CA VAL A 132 58.51 2.76 -29.95
C VAL A 132 59.80 2.32 -30.66
N PRO A 133 59.75 1.90 -31.95
CA PRO A 133 60.92 1.51 -32.72
C PRO A 133 62.05 2.56 -32.75
N ALA A 134 63.30 2.10 -32.91
CA ALA A 134 64.46 2.98 -32.95
C ALA A 134 64.37 3.99 -34.11
N GLY A 135 64.61 5.28 -33.80
CA GLY A 135 64.51 6.37 -34.78
C GLY A 135 63.11 6.96 -34.96
N GLN A 136 62.10 6.43 -34.26
CA GLN A 136 60.72 6.92 -34.30
C GLN A 136 60.28 7.52 -32.97
N THR A 137 59.26 8.38 -33.01
CA THR A 137 58.55 8.89 -31.83
C THR A 137 57.15 8.27 -31.79
N ARG A 138 56.41 8.47 -30.70
CA ARG A 138 55.02 8.00 -30.59
C ARG A 138 54.15 8.58 -31.70
N GLU A 139 54.41 9.82 -32.09
CA GLU A 139 53.69 10.57 -33.12
C GLU A 139 54.09 10.15 -34.55
N THR A 140 55.32 9.66 -34.75
CA THR A 140 55.84 9.30 -36.09
C THR A 140 55.79 7.81 -36.42
N TYR A 141 55.47 6.95 -35.45
CA TYR A 141 55.27 5.52 -35.68
C TYR A 141 53.88 5.21 -36.26
N LEU A 142 53.78 5.07 -37.58
CA LEU A 142 52.50 4.91 -38.30
C LEU A 142 51.68 3.70 -37.84
N ASP A 143 52.28 2.51 -37.71
CA ASP A 143 51.55 1.31 -37.23
C ASP A 143 51.04 1.50 -35.79
N GLY A 144 51.80 2.22 -34.95
CA GLY A 144 51.37 2.61 -33.61
C GLY A 144 50.20 3.61 -33.62
N GLN A 145 50.18 4.56 -34.55
CA GLN A 145 49.07 5.49 -34.76
C GLN A 145 47.83 4.78 -35.29
N ASP A 146 47.98 3.81 -36.20
CA ASP A 146 46.87 3.04 -36.73
C ASP A 146 46.30 2.06 -35.69
N LEU A 147 47.14 1.46 -34.84
CA LEU A 147 46.69 0.73 -33.64
C LEU A 147 45.85 1.61 -32.71
N LEU A 148 46.31 2.85 -32.43
CA LEU A 148 45.57 3.78 -31.57
C LEU A 148 44.20 4.13 -32.17
N LYS A 149 44.14 4.47 -33.47
CA LYS A 149 42.85 4.74 -34.15
C LYS A 149 41.92 3.52 -34.14
N ALA A 150 42.46 2.32 -34.36
CA ALA A 150 41.68 1.08 -34.28
C ALA A 150 41.17 0.83 -32.86
N ALA A 151 42.01 1.05 -31.85
CA ALA A 151 41.66 0.96 -30.44
C ALA A 151 40.60 2.00 -30.04
N ASP A 152 40.68 3.24 -30.53
CA ASP A 152 39.67 4.28 -30.31
C ASP A 152 38.31 3.89 -30.92
N GLY A 153 38.32 3.29 -32.12
CA GLY A 153 37.13 2.74 -32.74
C GLY A 153 36.48 1.64 -31.90
N LEU A 154 37.27 0.67 -31.43
CA LEU A 154 36.79 -0.41 -30.54
C LEU A 154 36.32 0.14 -29.19
N GLN A 155 37.06 1.08 -28.59
CA GLN A 155 36.71 1.71 -27.34
C GLN A 155 35.38 2.47 -27.45
N THR A 156 35.16 3.20 -28.55
CA THR A 156 33.90 3.91 -28.79
C THR A 156 32.72 2.94 -28.78
N LEU A 157 32.83 1.79 -29.47
CA LEU A 157 31.80 0.75 -29.46
C LEU A 157 31.55 0.18 -28.07
N MET A 158 32.62 -0.09 -27.30
CA MET A 158 32.52 -0.61 -25.93
C MET A 158 31.90 0.43 -24.98
N MET A 159 32.30 1.70 -25.08
CA MET A 159 31.78 2.80 -24.25
C MET A 159 30.30 3.06 -24.52
N ASN A 160 29.85 2.94 -25.78
CA ASN A 160 28.44 3.10 -26.14
C ASN A 160 27.50 2.11 -25.42
N ARG A 161 28.01 0.94 -25.03
CA ARG A 161 27.24 -0.12 -24.35
C ARG A 161 27.67 -0.37 -22.90
N GLN A 162 28.56 0.46 -22.36
CA GLN A 162 29.18 0.26 -21.05
C GLN A 162 28.15 0.21 -19.90
N PHE A 163 26.97 0.79 -20.09
CA PHE A 163 25.89 0.85 -19.11
C PHE A 163 24.77 -0.17 -19.35
N ASP A 164 24.73 -0.83 -20.52
CA ASP A 164 23.63 -1.73 -20.90
C ASP A 164 23.43 -2.84 -19.86
N GLY A 165 24.52 -3.43 -19.35
CA GLY A 165 24.44 -4.49 -18.34
C GLY A 165 23.75 -4.07 -17.04
N PHE A 166 23.89 -2.81 -16.63
CA PHE A 166 23.20 -2.29 -15.44
C PHE A 166 21.70 -2.10 -15.66
N VAL A 167 21.34 -1.63 -16.86
CA VAL A 167 19.95 -1.45 -17.27
C VAL A 167 19.27 -2.81 -17.43
N GLU A 168 19.94 -3.76 -18.08
CA GLU A 168 19.45 -5.14 -18.28
C GLU A 168 19.23 -5.84 -16.94
N GLN A 169 20.19 -5.75 -16.01
CA GLN A 169 20.05 -6.35 -14.68
C GLN A 169 18.84 -5.80 -13.89
N ARG A 170 18.42 -4.55 -14.16
CA ARG A 170 17.29 -3.93 -13.47
C ARG A 170 15.96 -4.20 -14.14
N PHE A 171 15.91 -4.10 -15.47
CA PHE A 171 14.63 -4.02 -16.17
C PHE A 171 14.41 -5.18 -17.16
N GLY A 172 15.39 -6.05 -17.40
CA GLY A 172 15.29 -7.13 -18.40
C GLY A 172 14.11 -8.07 -18.17
N ASP A 173 13.91 -8.57 -16.94
CA ASP A 173 12.76 -9.41 -16.59
C ASP A 173 11.44 -8.62 -16.74
N MET A 174 11.41 -7.35 -16.31
CA MET A 174 10.22 -6.50 -16.43
C MET A 174 9.82 -6.30 -17.90
N VAL A 175 10.79 -6.05 -18.79
CA VAL A 175 10.54 -5.88 -20.23
C VAL A 175 9.99 -7.17 -20.84
N SER A 176 10.59 -8.31 -20.48
CA SER A 176 10.14 -9.64 -20.93
C SER A 176 8.70 -9.93 -20.47
N VAL A 177 8.39 -9.64 -19.21
CA VAL A 177 7.03 -9.82 -18.65
C VAL A 177 6.03 -8.87 -19.29
N ALA A 178 6.37 -7.59 -19.47
CA ALA A 178 5.48 -6.63 -20.13
C ALA A 178 5.19 -7.03 -21.59
N ALA A 179 6.22 -7.44 -22.33
CA ALA A 179 6.08 -7.91 -23.71
C ALA A 179 5.19 -9.17 -23.80
N TRP A 180 5.37 -10.11 -22.87
CA TRP A 180 4.46 -11.26 -22.75
C TRP A 180 3.03 -10.78 -22.47
N GLY A 181 2.87 -9.84 -21.54
CA GLY A 181 1.57 -9.29 -21.17
C GLY A 181 0.83 -8.67 -22.35
N VAL A 182 1.51 -7.86 -23.17
CA VAL A 182 0.93 -7.24 -24.38
C VAL A 182 0.38 -8.27 -25.35
N LYS A 183 1.00 -9.46 -25.41
CA LYS A 183 0.64 -10.53 -26.33
C LYS A 183 -0.46 -11.46 -25.81
N TYR A 184 -0.48 -11.74 -24.50
CA TYR A 184 -1.27 -12.85 -23.95
C TYR A 184 -2.30 -12.43 -22.88
N MET A 185 -2.25 -11.22 -22.34
CA MET A 185 -3.26 -10.77 -21.38
C MET A 185 -4.63 -10.59 -22.04
N PRO A 186 -5.74 -10.81 -21.30
CA PRO A 186 -7.08 -10.61 -21.83
C PRO A 186 -7.30 -9.20 -22.40
N THR A 187 -8.12 -9.08 -23.45
CA THR A 187 -8.37 -7.82 -24.17
C THR A 187 -8.72 -6.66 -23.23
N LYS A 188 -9.53 -6.90 -22.19
CA LYS A 188 -9.91 -5.88 -21.21
C LYS A 188 -8.70 -5.24 -20.49
N LYS A 189 -7.60 -5.99 -20.29
CA LYS A 189 -6.39 -5.53 -19.59
C LYS A 189 -5.35 -4.89 -20.52
N LEU A 190 -5.52 -4.97 -21.85
CA LEU A 190 -4.46 -4.58 -22.79
C LEU A 190 -4.13 -3.08 -22.76
N THR A 191 -5.08 -2.20 -22.46
CA THR A 191 -4.81 -0.75 -22.31
C THR A 191 -3.81 -0.50 -21.19
N ALA A 192 -4.08 -1.06 -20.01
CA ALA A 192 -3.19 -0.95 -18.85
C ALA A 192 -1.82 -1.58 -19.13
N VAL A 193 -1.78 -2.78 -19.73
CA VAL A 193 -0.50 -3.45 -20.02
C VAL A 193 0.34 -2.69 -21.04
N LYS A 194 -0.28 -2.04 -22.04
CA LYS A 194 0.43 -1.18 -23.01
C LYS A 194 0.93 0.12 -22.37
N SER A 195 0.14 0.72 -21.49
CA SER A 195 0.59 1.87 -20.68
C SER A 195 1.79 1.46 -19.81
N LEU A 196 1.72 0.32 -19.12
CA LEU A 196 2.83 -0.22 -18.32
C LEU A 196 4.11 -0.39 -19.15
N ALA A 197 4.01 -1.03 -20.32
CA ALA A 197 5.14 -1.23 -21.23
C ALA A 197 5.74 0.11 -21.70
N THR A 198 4.89 1.07 -22.08
CA THR A 198 5.32 2.42 -22.50
C THR A 198 6.04 3.17 -21.38
N GLN A 199 5.53 3.07 -20.16
CA GLN A 199 6.14 3.68 -18.98
C GLN A 199 7.47 3.03 -18.62
N LEU A 200 7.59 1.71 -18.78
CA LEU A 200 8.85 1.00 -18.61
C LEU A 200 9.89 1.44 -19.65
N ASP A 201 9.51 1.60 -20.91
CA ASP A 201 10.40 2.11 -21.97
C ASP A 201 10.90 3.53 -21.64
N ARG A 202 10.01 4.41 -21.14
CA ARG A 202 10.36 5.76 -20.70
C ARG A 202 11.30 5.75 -19.49
N LEU A 203 11.08 4.85 -18.53
CA LEU A 203 11.96 4.66 -17.39
C LEU A 203 13.36 4.23 -17.84
N ILE A 204 13.44 3.22 -18.71
CA ILE A 204 14.70 2.71 -19.27
C ILE A 204 15.44 3.80 -20.05
N ALA A 205 14.75 4.54 -20.92
CA ALA A 205 15.34 5.65 -21.67
C ALA A 205 15.86 6.75 -20.74
N SER A 206 15.14 7.05 -19.66
CA SER A 206 15.60 8.01 -18.64
C SER A 206 16.86 7.51 -17.93
N TYR A 207 16.91 6.22 -17.62
CA TYR A 207 18.05 5.55 -17.02
C TYR A 207 19.30 5.61 -17.92
N GLN A 208 19.15 5.19 -19.19
CA GLN A 208 20.22 5.17 -20.19
C GLN A 208 20.80 6.57 -20.45
N LYS A 209 19.96 7.62 -20.43
CA LYS A 209 20.42 9.01 -20.63
C LYS A 209 21.05 9.65 -19.39
N THR A 210 20.60 9.28 -18.18
CA THR A 210 21.02 9.92 -16.92
C THR A 210 22.26 9.27 -16.32
N LEU A 211 22.35 7.95 -16.38
CA LEU A 211 23.40 7.17 -15.73
C LEU A 211 24.83 7.55 -16.18
N PRO A 212 25.11 7.78 -17.48
CA PRO A 212 26.44 8.22 -17.93
C PRO A 212 26.83 9.58 -17.36
N LYS A 213 25.88 10.54 -17.34
CA LYS A 213 26.11 11.91 -16.83
C LYS A 213 26.41 11.88 -15.33
N LEU A 214 25.61 11.14 -14.57
CA LEU A 214 25.78 11.02 -13.13
C LEU A 214 27.10 10.31 -12.78
N THR A 215 27.46 9.26 -13.55
CA THR A 215 28.75 8.56 -13.40
C THR A 215 29.92 9.50 -13.64
N ALA A 216 29.88 10.31 -14.72
CA ALA A 216 30.94 11.27 -15.02
C ALA A 216 31.11 12.33 -13.91
N ASP A 217 30.01 12.86 -13.37
CA ASP A 217 30.05 13.84 -12.29
C ASP A 217 30.53 13.24 -10.95
N LEU A 218 30.15 12.00 -10.65
CA LEU A 218 30.64 11.30 -9.46
C LEU A 218 32.11 10.92 -9.59
N ALA A 219 32.57 10.54 -10.79
CA ALA A 219 33.99 10.25 -11.07
C ALA A 219 34.86 11.49 -10.87
N LYS A 220 34.40 12.67 -11.33
CA LYS A 220 35.08 13.95 -11.07
C LYS A 220 35.21 14.25 -9.58
N ARG A 221 34.19 13.92 -8.78
CA ARG A 221 34.20 14.09 -7.31
C ARG A 221 35.05 13.04 -6.60
N ASN A 222 35.25 11.87 -7.22
CA ASN A 222 35.95 10.73 -6.66
C ASN A 222 37.03 10.21 -7.64
N PRO A 223 38.07 11.01 -7.97
CA PRO A 223 39.03 10.67 -9.03
C PRO A 223 39.90 9.44 -8.72
N LYS A 224 39.90 8.96 -7.47
CA LYS A 224 40.65 7.78 -7.02
C LYS A 224 39.77 6.53 -6.85
N ALA A 225 38.46 6.65 -7.07
CA ALA A 225 37.55 5.52 -6.93
C ALA A 225 37.58 4.63 -8.18
N PRO A 226 37.51 3.29 -8.05
CA PRO A 226 37.31 2.41 -9.19
C PRO A 226 36.04 2.78 -9.96
N LEU A 227 36.10 2.80 -11.29
CA LEU A 227 34.97 3.22 -12.14
C LEU A 227 33.70 2.41 -11.86
N VAL A 228 33.82 1.09 -11.66
CA VAL A 228 32.68 0.22 -11.31
C VAL A 228 31.99 0.65 -10.02
N ALA A 229 32.75 1.06 -9.00
CA ALA A 229 32.19 1.56 -7.74
C ALA A 229 31.47 2.91 -7.94
N VAL A 230 31.98 3.75 -8.83
CA VAL A 230 31.32 5.01 -9.23
C VAL A 230 30.01 4.74 -9.95
N MET A 231 29.99 3.80 -10.89
CA MET A 231 28.79 3.40 -11.63
C MET A 231 27.73 2.82 -10.69
N ASN A 232 28.11 1.91 -9.77
CA ASN A 232 27.18 1.36 -8.77
C ASN A 232 26.56 2.46 -7.91
N LYS A 233 27.36 3.46 -7.49
CA LYS A 233 26.83 4.58 -6.72
C LYS A 233 25.89 5.47 -7.55
N ALA A 234 26.17 5.62 -8.84
CA ALA A 234 25.29 6.35 -9.75
C ALA A 234 23.92 5.65 -9.89
N VAL A 235 23.91 4.32 -10.03
CA VAL A 235 22.68 3.51 -10.03
C VAL A 235 21.91 3.70 -8.73
N GLU A 236 22.56 3.54 -7.57
CA GLU A 236 21.91 3.69 -6.25
C GLU A 236 21.22 5.06 -6.10
N LEU A 237 21.88 6.15 -6.52
CA LEU A 237 21.33 7.50 -6.43
C LEU A 237 20.18 7.73 -7.42
N LEU A 238 20.23 7.10 -8.59
CA LEU A 238 19.18 7.20 -9.58
C LEU A 238 17.95 6.38 -9.16
N ASP A 239 18.14 5.18 -8.60
CA ASP A 239 17.09 4.39 -7.95
C ASP A 239 16.39 5.20 -6.85
N GLN A 240 17.12 5.95 -6.02
CA GLN A 240 16.51 6.80 -4.97
C GLN A 240 15.64 7.94 -5.52
N GLU A 241 15.94 8.46 -6.71
CA GLU A 241 15.13 9.50 -7.35
C GLU A 241 13.92 8.93 -8.07
N LEU A 242 14.00 7.67 -8.55
CA LEU A 242 12.96 6.99 -9.32
C LEU A 242 12.22 5.92 -8.51
N ALA A 243 12.53 5.74 -7.22
CA ALA A 243 12.08 4.63 -6.38
C ALA A 243 10.56 4.43 -6.41
N ARG A 244 9.80 5.53 -6.40
CA ARG A 244 8.34 5.49 -6.49
C ARG A 244 7.86 4.88 -7.80
N ILE A 245 8.41 5.35 -8.92
CA ILE A 245 8.00 4.89 -10.25
C ILE A 245 8.37 3.41 -10.40
N ILE A 246 9.61 3.05 -10.03
CA ILE A 246 10.10 1.67 -10.07
C ILE A 246 9.17 0.76 -9.25
N TYR A 247 8.93 1.10 -7.99
CA TYR A 247 8.07 0.33 -7.09
C TYR A 247 6.68 0.08 -7.68
N VAL A 248 6.03 1.12 -8.23
CA VAL A 248 4.68 0.92 -8.78
C VAL A 248 4.73 0.07 -10.06
N LEU A 249 5.65 0.32 -10.99
CA LEU A 249 5.73 -0.52 -12.19
C LEU A 249 6.01 -1.99 -11.84
N GLU A 250 6.85 -2.26 -10.82
CA GLU A 250 7.12 -3.60 -10.31
C GLU A 250 5.86 -4.31 -9.79
N ILE A 251 4.95 -3.61 -9.13
CA ILE A 251 3.67 -4.18 -8.66
C ILE A 251 2.84 -4.74 -9.82
N TYR A 252 2.71 -3.96 -10.90
CA TYR A 252 1.91 -4.37 -12.06
C TYR A 252 2.62 -5.43 -12.90
N ILE A 253 3.96 -5.37 -13.00
CA ILE A 253 4.76 -6.42 -13.62
C ILE A 253 4.60 -7.74 -12.86
N GLU A 254 4.66 -7.71 -11.52
CA GLU A 254 4.46 -8.91 -10.70
C GLU A 254 3.06 -9.49 -10.89
N SER A 255 2.04 -8.63 -11.03
CA SER A 255 0.67 -9.08 -11.32
C SER A 255 0.60 -9.84 -12.66
N ILE A 256 1.25 -9.34 -13.72
CA ILE A 256 1.33 -10.04 -15.01
C ILE A 256 2.16 -11.33 -14.90
N LYS A 257 3.26 -11.29 -14.14
CA LYS A 257 4.13 -12.44 -13.92
C LYS A 257 3.40 -13.59 -13.23
N GLN A 258 2.59 -13.31 -12.22
CA GLN A 258 1.81 -14.34 -11.53
C GLN A 258 0.71 -14.94 -12.40
N VAL A 259 0.09 -14.13 -13.28
CA VAL A 259 -0.83 -14.63 -14.31
C VAL A 259 -0.08 -15.54 -15.29
N ARG A 260 1.10 -15.14 -15.76
CA ARG A 260 1.96 -15.95 -16.64
C ARG A 260 2.37 -17.27 -16.00
N ASP A 261 2.71 -17.25 -14.71
CA ASP A 261 3.15 -18.43 -13.95
C ASP A 261 2.01 -19.40 -13.64
N GLY A 262 0.77 -18.91 -13.51
CA GLY A 262 -0.43 -19.72 -13.27
C GLY A 262 -0.57 -20.32 -11.85
N ARG A 263 0.39 -20.07 -10.95
CA ARG A 263 0.44 -20.67 -9.60
C ARG A 263 -0.74 -20.29 -8.71
N PHE A 264 -1.31 -19.10 -8.91
CA PHE A 264 -2.34 -18.53 -8.04
C PHE A 264 -3.65 -18.24 -8.78
N THR A 265 -3.87 -18.82 -9.97
CA THR A 265 -4.98 -18.47 -10.86
C THR A 265 -6.33 -18.44 -10.16
N ALA A 266 -6.68 -19.46 -9.39
CA ALA A 266 -7.98 -19.52 -8.70
C ALA A 266 -8.17 -18.37 -7.69
N ALA A 267 -7.14 -18.05 -6.90
CA ALA A 267 -7.20 -16.97 -5.91
C ALA A 267 -7.28 -15.60 -6.58
N LEU A 268 -6.40 -15.36 -7.57
CA LEU A 268 -6.37 -14.11 -8.33
C LEU A 268 -7.70 -13.88 -9.07
N ASP A 269 -8.24 -14.92 -9.69
CA ASP A 269 -9.52 -14.84 -10.39
C ASP A 269 -10.68 -14.55 -9.45
N ALA A 270 -10.73 -15.22 -8.30
CA ALA A 270 -11.78 -15.00 -7.31
C ALA A 270 -11.76 -13.56 -6.77
N THR A 271 -10.58 -13.03 -6.48
CA THR A 271 -10.41 -11.63 -6.06
C THR A 271 -10.80 -10.65 -7.16
N GLU A 272 -10.41 -10.89 -8.41
CA GLU A 272 -10.82 -10.03 -9.53
C GLU A 272 -12.34 -9.97 -9.68
N VAL A 273 -13.03 -11.12 -9.66
CA VAL A 273 -14.51 -11.15 -9.75
C VAL A 273 -15.14 -10.41 -8.58
N PHE A 274 -14.66 -10.66 -7.36
CA PHE A 274 -15.19 -10.02 -6.18
C PHE A 274 -15.12 -8.50 -6.27
N PHE A 275 -13.97 -7.95 -6.70
CA PHE A 275 -13.82 -6.52 -6.88
C PHE A 275 -14.67 -5.98 -8.05
N GLU A 276 -14.75 -6.69 -9.18
CA GLU A 276 -15.62 -6.28 -10.30
C GLU A 276 -17.10 -6.20 -9.89
N ASP A 277 -17.60 -7.21 -9.16
CA ASP A 277 -18.97 -7.23 -8.61
C ASP A 277 -19.17 -6.09 -7.60
N ALA A 278 -18.18 -5.85 -6.72
CA ALA A 278 -18.24 -4.82 -5.70
C ALA A 278 -18.38 -3.42 -6.31
N PHE A 279 -17.52 -3.10 -7.27
CA PHE A 279 -17.52 -1.80 -7.91
C PHE A 279 -18.77 -1.54 -8.72
N THR A 280 -19.21 -2.55 -9.48
CA THR A 280 -20.46 -2.47 -10.23
C THR A 280 -21.61 -2.12 -9.30
N LEU A 281 -21.70 -2.79 -8.16
CA LEU A 281 -22.76 -2.53 -7.19
C LEU A 281 -22.69 -1.12 -6.60
N TYR A 282 -21.53 -0.66 -6.13
CA TYR A 282 -21.45 0.67 -5.54
C TYR A 282 -21.72 1.81 -6.53
N THR A 283 -21.34 1.64 -7.79
CA THR A 283 -21.43 2.71 -8.80
C THR A 283 -22.77 2.77 -9.52
N THR A 284 -23.51 1.65 -9.57
CA THR A 284 -24.80 1.58 -10.28
C THR A 284 -25.98 1.43 -9.33
N GLY A 285 -25.76 0.90 -8.13
CA GLY A 285 -26.79 0.52 -7.18
C GLY A 285 -27.61 -0.71 -7.62
N ASP A 286 -27.23 -1.38 -8.70
CA ASP A 286 -27.91 -2.56 -9.21
C ASP A 286 -26.90 -3.67 -9.52
N LEU A 287 -26.94 -4.75 -8.74
CA LEU A 287 -26.21 -5.96 -9.07
C LEU A 287 -26.88 -6.72 -10.24
N HIS A 288 -28.18 -6.55 -10.45
CA HIS A 288 -29.02 -7.41 -11.30
C HIS A 288 -28.96 -7.08 -12.79
N CYS A 289 -28.12 -6.13 -13.22
CA CYS A 289 -27.95 -5.72 -14.62
C CYS A 289 -29.30 -5.54 -15.36
N GLY A 290 -30.35 -5.17 -14.61
CA GLY A 290 -31.74 -5.36 -15.01
C GLY A 290 -32.22 -4.22 -15.90
N ASN A 291 -31.74 -4.17 -17.14
CA ASN A 291 -32.25 -3.32 -18.23
C ASN A 291 -32.33 -1.80 -18.02
N SER A 292 -31.78 -1.22 -16.96
CA SER A 292 -31.57 0.23 -16.91
C SER A 292 -30.08 0.52 -16.90
N ALA A 293 -29.63 1.32 -17.86
CA ALA A 293 -28.44 2.12 -17.72
C ALA A 293 -28.63 3.04 -16.50
N ALA A 294 -28.45 2.50 -15.30
CA ALA A 294 -28.45 3.29 -14.08
C ALA A 294 -27.38 4.36 -14.27
N ALA A 295 -27.74 5.62 -14.02
CA ALA A 295 -26.80 6.72 -14.16
C ALA A 295 -25.59 6.42 -13.26
N GLN A 296 -24.44 6.17 -13.89
CA GLN A 296 -23.19 5.91 -13.20
C GLN A 296 -22.83 7.11 -12.34
N LEU A 297 -22.41 6.85 -11.11
CA LEU A 297 -21.96 7.92 -10.22
C LEU A 297 -20.76 8.65 -10.83
N PRO A 298 -20.66 9.98 -10.66
CA PRO A 298 -19.56 10.76 -11.21
C PRO A 298 -18.25 10.39 -10.51
N THR A 299 -17.40 9.63 -11.19
CA THR A 299 -16.04 9.32 -10.76
C THR A 299 -15.10 10.48 -11.07
N SER A 300 -14.02 10.58 -10.32
CA SER A 300 -12.99 11.61 -10.46
C SER A 300 -12.08 11.30 -11.65
N THR A 301 -10.99 12.07 -11.79
CA THR A 301 -9.86 11.76 -12.68
C THR A 301 -9.20 10.40 -12.35
N TYR A 302 -9.49 9.80 -11.20
CA TYR A 302 -8.94 8.52 -10.77
C TYR A 302 -9.91 7.38 -11.04
N LYS A 303 -10.18 7.04 -12.30
CA LYS A 303 -11.18 6.01 -12.64
C LYS A 303 -10.87 4.68 -11.98
N VAL A 304 -11.61 4.34 -10.92
CA VAL A 304 -11.50 3.02 -10.32
C VAL A 304 -12.55 2.08 -10.89
N GLY A 305 -12.12 0.89 -11.30
CA GLY A 305 -12.97 -0.13 -11.91
C GLY A 305 -12.62 -0.48 -13.35
N ASP A 306 -11.72 0.27 -14.03
CA ASP A 306 -11.36 -0.02 -15.43
C ASP A 306 -10.89 -1.48 -15.64
N VAL A 307 -9.87 -1.90 -14.90
CA VAL A 307 -9.56 -3.32 -14.65
C VAL A 307 -8.90 -3.52 -13.28
N PHE A 308 -9.05 -4.74 -12.73
CA PHE A 308 -8.32 -5.19 -11.54
C PHE A 308 -7.18 -6.14 -11.91
N MET A 309 -6.03 -5.94 -11.27
CA MET A 309 -4.81 -6.71 -11.42
C MET A 309 -4.36 -7.21 -10.04
N PRO A 310 -4.97 -8.30 -9.53
CA PRO A 310 -4.58 -8.86 -8.26
C PRO A 310 -3.20 -9.52 -8.33
N ARG A 311 -2.49 -9.52 -7.20
CA ARG A 311 -1.25 -10.24 -6.97
C ARG A 311 -1.17 -10.76 -5.53
N VAL A 312 -0.51 -11.89 -5.36
CA VAL A 312 -0.09 -12.39 -4.05
C VAL A 312 1.22 -11.74 -3.65
N THR A 313 1.35 -11.28 -2.42
CA THR A 313 2.50 -10.52 -1.91
C THR A 313 2.78 -10.83 -0.43
N SER A 314 3.97 -10.43 0.04
CA SER A 314 4.31 -10.44 1.47
C SER A 314 3.78 -9.22 2.23
N SER A 315 3.28 -8.21 1.52
CA SER A 315 2.65 -7.03 2.11
C SER A 315 1.24 -7.31 2.61
N GLY A 316 0.72 -6.38 3.42
CA GLY A 316 -0.66 -6.41 3.91
C GLY A 316 -1.70 -6.34 2.78
N LEU A 317 -2.94 -6.70 3.12
CA LEU A 317 -4.09 -6.59 2.22
C LEU A 317 -4.29 -5.12 1.84
N ALA A 318 -4.25 -4.79 0.56
CA ALA A 318 -4.43 -3.41 0.13
C ALA A 318 -4.91 -3.33 -1.31
N THR A 319 -5.73 -2.32 -1.59
CA THR A 319 -5.82 -1.83 -2.97
C THR A 319 -4.75 -0.77 -3.19
N ILE A 320 -4.05 -0.85 -4.33
CA ILE A 320 -3.29 0.27 -4.87
C ILE A 320 -4.15 0.84 -6.00
N PRO A 321 -4.88 1.94 -5.73
CA PRO A 321 -5.72 2.56 -6.74
C PRO A 321 -4.89 2.99 -7.95
N GLY A 322 -5.52 3.03 -9.12
CA GLY A 322 -4.95 3.48 -10.38
C GLY A 322 -4.35 4.88 -10.36
N ALA A 323 -4.49 5.63 -9.27
CA ALA A 323 -3.87 6.90 -8.97
C ALA A 323 -2.33 6.93 -8.87
N ARG A 324 -1.63 5.82 -9.13
CA ARG A 324 -0.16 5.77 -9.12
C ARG A 324 0.45 4.86 -10.18
N GLY A 325 -0.30 4.30 -11.15
CA GLY A 325 0.17 3.19 -12.00
C GLY A 325 -0.11 3.33 -13.49
N PRO A 326 -0.17 2.19 -14.24
CA PRO A 326 -0.65 2.15 -15.60
C PRO A 326 -2.07 2.69 -15.74
N ILE A 327 -2.36 3.28 -16.90
CA ILE A 327 -3.66 3.86 -17.19
C ILE A 327 -4.75 2.80 -17.08
N GLY A 328 -5.80 3.10 -16.32
CA GLY A 328 -6.98 2.26 -16.19
C GLY A 328 -6.76 0.90 -15.52
N ALA A 329 -5.86 0.79 -14.54
CA ALA A 329 -5.72 -0.44 -13.75
C ALA A 329 -5.60 -0.17 -12.26
N ASN A 330 -6.07 -1.13 -11.47
CA ASN A 330 -5.98 -1.14 -10.02
C ASN A 330 -5.27 -2.41 -9.58
N ALA A 331 -4.17 -2.28 -8.86
CA ALA A 331 -3.48 -3.44 -8.31
C ALA A 331 -4.09 -3.83 -6.97
N LEU A 332 -4.37 -5.12 -6.79
CA LEU A 332 -4.90 -5.66 -5.53
C LEU A 332 -3.84 -6.54 -4.88
N GLN A 333 -3.55 -6.31 -3.62
CA GLN A 333 -2.52 -7.02 -2.87
C GLN A 333 -3.16 -8.03 -1.95
N LEU A 334 -2.84 -9.31 -2.16
CA LEU A 334 -3.28 -10.42 -1.33
C LEU A 334 -2.09 -10.97 -0.53
N PRO A 335 -2.13 -10.96 0.80
CA PRO A 335 -1.06 -11.56 1.62
C PRO A 335 -0.95 -13.07 1.37
N PHE A 336 0.28 -13.59 1.28
CA PHE A 336 0.53 -15.05 1.18
C PHE A 336 -0.17 -15.84 2.29
N GLU A 337 -0.23 -15.29 3.50
CA GLU A 337 -0.83 -15.92 4.68
C GLU A 337 -2.36 -16.08 4.58
N MET A 338 -3.02 -15.41 3.63
CA MET A 338 -4.47 -15.49 3.44
C MET A 338 -4.89 -16.54 2.41
N LEU A 339 -3.98 -17.19 1.66
CA LEU A 339 -4.36 -18.09 0.56
C LEU A 339 -5.27 -19.25 1.01
N ASP A 340 -5.00 -19.84 2.18
CA ASP A 340 -5.76 -20.97 2.74
C ASP A 340 -7.10 -20.56 3.37
N CYS A 341 -7.36 -19.26 3.51
CA CYS A 341 -8.59 -18.72 4.11
C CYS A 341 -9.17 -17.51 3.35
N LEU A 342 -8.74 -17.29 2.10
CA LEU A 342 -9.07 -16.10 1.30
C LEU A 342 -10.57 -15.86 1.22
N MET A 343 -11.31 -16.94 0.99
CA MET A 343 -12.77 -16.89 0.89
C MET A 343 -13.45 -16.56 2.20
N LEU A 344 -12.85 -16.94 3.32
CA LEU A 344 -13.38 -16.63 4.64
C LEU A 344 -13.19 -15.14 4.92
N VAL A 345 -12.08 -14.54 4.50
CA VAL A 345 -11.80 -13.10 4.74
C VAL A 345 -12.32 -12.18 3.64
N LEU A 346 -13.01 -12.71 2.64
CA LEU A 346 -13.57 -11.93 1.53
C LEU A 346 -14.53 -10.80 1.97
N PRO A 347 -15.33 -10.94 3.05
CA PRO A 347 -16.06 -9.80 3.60
C PRO A 347 -15.17 -8.58 3.96
N LEU A 348 -13.93 -8.79 4.40
CA LEU A 348 -12.96 -7.69 4.62
C LEU A 348 -12.49 -7.07 3.31
N LEU A 349 -12.42 -7.86 2.23
CA LEU A 349 -12.11 -7.30 0.92
C LEU A 349 -13.22 -6.35 0.43
N GLY A 350 -14.45 -6.48 0.93
CA GLY A 350 -15.53 -5.52 0.68
C GLY A 350 -15.23 -4.14 1.27
N HIS A 351 -14.64 -4.11 2.47
CA HIS A 351 -14.08 -2.90 3.08
C HIS A 351 -12.99 -2.29 2.20
N GLU A 352 -12.01 -3.09 1.74
CA GLU A 352 -10.95 -2.60 0.84
C GLU A 352 -11.47 -2.11 -0.52
N ALA A 353 -12.50 -2.75 -1.05
CA ALA A 353 -13.14 -2.32 -2.29
C ALA A 353 -13.81 -0.95 -2.11
N ARG A 354 -14.37 -0.67 -0.92
CA ARG A 354 -15.06 0.60 -0.66
C ARG A 354 -14.11 1.79 -0.55
N HIS A 355 -12.91 1.63 -0.01
CA HIS A 355 -11.88 2.70 0.01
C HIS A 355 -11.69 3.34 -1.36
N ASN A 356 -11.64 2.51 -2.38
CA ASN A 356 -11.47 2.97 -3.74
C ASN A 356 -12.65 3.80 -4.26
N VAL A 357 -13.87 3.37 -3.97
CA VAL A 357 -15.09 4.08 -4.40
C VAL A 357 -15.25 5.38 -3.62
N TYR A 358 -14.96 5.35 -2.32
CA TYR A 358 -15.04 6.51 -1.43
C TYR A 358 -14.19 7.68 -1.93
N HIS A 359 -12.96 7.40 -2.33
CA HIS A 359 -12.03 8.41 -2.84
C HIS A 359 -12.23 8.76 -4.33
N ASP A 360 -12.88 7.90 -5.11
CA ASP A 360 -13.09 8.15 -6.54
C ASP A 360 -14.38 8.94 -6.84
N ILE A 361 -15.47 8.74 -6.10
CA ILE A 361 -16.70 9.51 -6.36
C ILE A 361 -16.43 10.99 -6.05
N THR A 362 -16.59 11.84 -7.06
CA THR A 362 -16.23 13.26 -6.98
C THR A 362 -17.02 13.95 -5.88
N GLY A 363 -16.30 14.46 -4.87
CA GLY A 363 -16.87 15.21 -3.75
C GLY A 363 -17.48 14.36 -2.63
N LEU A 364 -17.48 13.02 -2.75
CA LEU A 364 -18.10 12.14 -1.76
C LEU A 364 -17.45 12.25 -0.38
N GLU A 365 -16.12 12.18 -0.32
CA GLU A 365 -15.37 12.26 0.94
C GLU A 365 -15.68 13.56 1.71
N GLN A 366 -15.61 14.71 1.05
CA GLN A 366 -15.90 15.99 1.70
C GLN A 366 -17.38 16.10 2.10
N GLU A 367 -18.30 15.65 1.24
CA GLU A 367 -19.73 15.70 1.57
C GLU A 367 -20.07 14.80 2.77
N LEU A 368 -19.48 13.62 2.87
CA LEU A 368 -19.68 12.73 4.02
C LEU A 368 -19.05 13.29 5.30
N LEU A 369 -17.89 13.95 5.22
CA LEU A 369 -17.30 14.66 6.38
C LEU A 369 -18.27 15.71 6.93
N ASP A 370 -18.83 16.54 6.05
CA ASP A 370 -19.80 17.58 6.43
C ASP A 370 -21.07 16.97 7.05
N VAL A 371 -21.59 15.90 6.45
CA VAL A 371 -22.80 15.19 6.93
C VAL A 371 -22.59 14.58 8.31
N VAL A 372 -21.43 13.96 8.54
CA VAL A 372 -21.11 13.33 9.82
C VAL A 372 -20.87 14.38 10.91
N GLU A 373 -20.13 15.45 10.61
CA GLU A 373 -19.95 16.56 11.54
C GLU A 373 -21.31 17.17 11.94
N GLU A 374 -22.14 17.51 10.96
CA GLU A 374 -23.49 18.06 11.17
C GLU A 374 -24.32 17.13 12.06
N ALA A 375 -24.40 15.84 11.71
CA ALA A 375 -25.23 14.87 12.43
C ALA A 375 -24.82 14.71 13.90
N ILE A 376 -23.52 14.64 14.19
CA ILE A 376 -23.03 14.49 15.57
C ILE A 376 -23.32 15.76 16.39
N ARG A 377 -23.06 16.95 15.81
CA ARG A 377 -23.29 18.23 16.49
C ARG A 377 -24.77 18.51 16.73
N ASP A 378 -25.63 18.19 15.78
CA ASP A 378 -27.08 18.34 15.91
C ASP A 378 -27.64 17.39 16.97
N ALA A 379 -27.20 16.13 16.97
CA ALA A 379 -27.61 15.17 17.99
C ALA A 379 -27.14 15.57 19.39
N HIS A 380 -25.95 16.15 19.52
CA HIS A 380 -25.48 16.72 20.78
C HIS A 380 -26.33 17.92 21.22
N THR A 381 -26.58 18.88 20.31
CA THR A 381 -27.42 20.05 20.58
C THR A 381 -28.85 19.68 20.98
N ALA A 382 -29.40 18.64 20.36
CA ALA A 382 -30.71 18.09 20.68
C ALA A 382 -30.74 17.24 21.98
N GLY A 383 -29.58 16.99 22.61
CA GLY A 383 -29.45 16.17 23.81
C GLY A 383 -29.66 14.67 23.59
N LEU A 384 -29.57 14.20 22.35
CA LEU A 384 -29.58 12.78 21.99
C LEU A 384 -28.24 12.12 22.28
N ILE A 385 -27.15 12.88 22.13
CA ILE A 385 -25.81 12.51 22.59
C ILE A 385 -25.50 13.39 23.80
N LYS A 386 -25.14 12.76 24.92
CA LYS A 386 -24.72 13.44 26.15
C LYS A 386 -23.37 12.90 26.56
N PHE A 387 -22.38 13.77 26.66
CA PHE A 387 -21.05 13.37 27.09
C PHE A 387 -20.97 13.36 28.62
N GLU A 388 -20.13 12.48 29.18
CA GLU A 388 -19.87 12.44 30.62
C GLU A 388 -19.32 13.78 31.14
N LYS A 389 -18.58 14.49 30.29
CA LYS A 389 -18.05 15.83 30.54
C LYS A 389 -18.20 16.69 29.30
N GLU A 390 -18.54 17.97 29.49
CA GLU A 390 -18.63 18.95 28.39
C GLU A 390 -17.25 19.42 27.88
N ASP A 391 -16.23 19.31 28.72
CA ASP A 391 -14.88 19.78 28.44
C ASP A 391 -13.83 18.69 28.76
N MET A 392 -12.81 18.60 27.90
CA MET A 392 -11.67 17.69 28.00
C MET A 392 -10.35 18.46 28.10
N GLN A 393 -9.36 17.87 28.78
CA GLN A 393 -8.00 18.40 28.78
C GLN A 393 -7.21 17.84 27.59
N LEU A 394 -6.58 18.73 26.83
CA LEU A 394 -5.64 18.46 25.76
C LEU A 394 -4.32 19.16 26.08
N GLY A 395 -3.43 18.46 26.78
CA GLY A 395 -2.20 19.06 27.31
C GLY A 395 -2.50 20.12 28.36
N GLU A 396 -2.04 21.35 28.13
CA GLU A 396 -2.33 22.50 29.01
C GLU A 396 -3.62 23.25 28.61
N GLN A 397 -4.34 22.79 27.57
CA GLN A 397 -5.56 23.43 27.05
C GLN A 397 -6.82 22.65 27.46
N THR A 398 -7.90 23.39 27.73
CA THR A 398 -9.24 22.82 27.87
C THR A 398 -10.03 23.06 26.59
N VAL A 399 -10.60 22.00 26.02
CA VAL A 399 -11.37 22.02 24.78
C VAL A 399 -12.72 21.36 24.98
N LYS A 400 -13.71 21.69 24.14
CA LYS A 400 -15.03 21.06 24.20
C LYS A 400 -14.94 19.60 23.79
N THR A 401 -15.59 18.71 24.54
CA THR A 401 -15.63 17.26 24.23
C THR A 401 -16.18 17.01 22.84
N ILE A 402 -17.26 17.70 22.47
CA ILE A 402 -17.88 17.60 21.14
C ILE A 402 -16.88 17.87 20.01
N ASP A 403 -15.97 18.84 20.17
CA ASP A 403 -15.05 19.21 19.10
C ASP A 403 -13.97 18.14 18.88
N LEU A 404 -13.46 17.52 19.95
CA LEU A 404 -12.53 16.40 19.84
C LEU A 404 -13.20 15.12 19.35
N VAL A 405 -14.43 14.84 19.77
CA VAL A 405 -15.20 13.67 19.32
C VAL A 405 -15.53 13.79 17.83
N VAL A 406 -16.05 14.93 17.37
CA VAL A 406 -16.30 15.19 15.95
C VAL A 406 -15.02 15.01 15.14
N LYS A 407 -13.91 15.62 15.60
CA LYS A 407 -12.62 15.45 14.94
C LYS A 407 -12.21 13.98 14.83
N LEU A 408 -12.31 13.22 15.93
CA LEU A 408 -11.91 11.81 15.94
C LEU A 408 -12.72 11.00 14.92
N PHE A 409 -14.04 11.16 14.90
CA PHE A 409 -14.90 10.44 13.95
C PHE A 409 -14.70 10.88 12.50
N CYS A 410 -14.32 12.14 12.26
CA CYS A 410 -13.98 12.63 10.93
C CYS A 410 -12.61 12.10 10.46
N ASP A 411 -11.61 12.05 11.34
CA ASP A 411 -10.30 11.43 11.04
C ASP A 411 -10.44 9.92 10.74
N TRP A 412 -11.49 9.27 11.27
CA TRP A 412 -11.84 7.87 11.06
C TRP A 412 -12.78 7.58 9.89
N LEU A 413 -13.28 8.61 9.21
CA LEU A 413 -14.47 8.47 8.38
C LEU A 413 -14.27 7.52 7.20
N SER A 414 -13.09 7.52 6.56
CA SER A 414 -12.81 6.61 5.44
C SER A 414 -12.93 5.14 5.85
N GLU A 415 -12.36 4.78 7.00
CA GLU A 415 -12.43 3.42 7.56
C GLU A 415 -13.83 3.06 8.03
N ILE A 416 -14.55 4.01 8.64
CA ILE A 416 -15.94 3.81 9.08
C ILE A 416 -16.88 3.62 7.88
N ASP A 417 -16.74 4.43 6.83
CA ASP A 417 -17.50 4.26 5.59
C ASP A 417 -17.18 2.92 4.93
N ALA A 418 -15.91 2.51 4.91
CA ALA A 418 -15.49 1.21 4.41
C ALA A 418 -16.05 0.04 5.25
N ASP A 419 -16.17 0.16 6.58
CA ASP A 419 -16.83 -0.86 7.40
C ASP A 419 -18.35 -0.90 7.21
N VAL A 420 -18.99 0.27 7.21
CA VAL A 420 -20.45 0.39 7.16
C VAL A 420 -20.94 0.05 5.75
N VAL A 421 -20.47 0.78 4.74
CA VAL A 421 -20.89 0.61 3.35
C VAL A 421 -20.18 -0.58 2.71
N GLY A 422 -18.87 -0.67 2.91
CA GLY A 422 -18.02 -1.72 2.33
C GLY A 422 -18.19 -3.12 2.96
N GLY A 423 -18.47 -3.14 4.26
CA GLY A 423 -18.63 -4.35 5.05
C GLY A 423 -20.09 -4.72 5.26
N VAL A 424 -20.83 -3.92 6.03
CA VAL A 424 -22.19 -4.26 6.51
C VAL A 424 -23.23 -4.20 5.40
N LEU A 425 -23.33 -3.09 4.66
CA LEU A 425 -24.31 -2.99 3.57
C LEU A 425 -24.03 -4.01 2.46
N PHE A 426 -22.78 -4.42 2.34
CA PHE A 426 -22.28 -5.27 1.27
C PHE A 426 -22.33 -6.78 1.57
N SER A 427 -21.99 -7.18 2.79
CA SER A 427 -21.85 -8.58 3.21
C SER A 427 -22.73 -8.96 4.41
N GLY A 428 -23.49 -7.99 4.94
CA GLY A 428 -24.47 -8.22 5.99
C GLY A 428 -23.89 -8.69 7.32
N THR A 429 -24.60 -9.62 7.94
CA THR A 429 -24.28 -10.16 9.28
C THR A 429 -22.92 -10.84 9.33
N SER A 430 -22.44 -11.33 8.20
CA SER A 430 -21.15 -12.03 8.09
C SER A 430 -19.96 -11.10 8.33
N PHE A 431 -20.07 -9.80 8.02
CA PHE A 431 -18.95 -8.87 8.18
C PHE A 431 -18.51 -8.72 9.64
N GLY A 432 -19.45 -8.46 10.55
CA GLY A 432 -19.15 -8.29 11.98
C GLY A 432 -18.53 -9.55 12.60
N GLY A 433 -19.10 -10.73 12.30
CA GLY A 433 -18.55 -12.02 12.73
C GLY A 433 -17.16 -12.30 12.15
N ASN A 434 -16.94 -11.90 10.89
CA ASN A 434 -15.63 -12.02 10.27
C ASN A 434 -14.59 -11.14 10.95
N MET A 435 -14.94 -9.88 11.20
CA MET A 435 -14.05 -8.89 11.79
C MET A 435 -13.54 -9.32 13.19
N VAL A 436 -14.43 -9.77 14.07
CA VAL A 436 -14.04 -10.22 15.42
C VAL A 436 -13.22 -11.52 15.44
N MET A 437 -13.23 -12.27 14.34
CA MET A 437 -12.43 -13.49 14.17
C MET A 437 -11.09 -13.20 13.51
N SER A 438 -11.09 -12.39 12.45
CA SER A 438 -9.92 -12.13 11.62
C SER A 438 -8.94 -11.16 12.28
N PHE A 439 -9.43 -10.14 12.99
CA PHE A 439 -8.55 -9.16 13.63
C PHE A 439 -7.59 -9.81 14.63
N PRO A 440 -8.05 -10.63 15.61
CA PRO A 440 -7.13 -11.34 16.49
C PRO A 440 -6.21 -12.29 15.73
N ALA A 441 -6.69 -12.97 14.69
CA ALA A 441 -5.89 -13.89 13.89
C ALA A 441 -4.76 -13.18 13.12
N MET A 442 -4.97 -11.93 12.69
CA MET A 442 -3.96 -11.13 11.99
C MET A 442 -2.99 -10.41 12.94
N MET A 443 -3.47 -10.01 14.13
CA MET A 443 -2.68 -9.24 15.10
C MET A 443 -1.83 -10.11 16.03
N VAL A 444 -2.33 -11.29 16.42
CA VAL A 444 -1.58 -12.20 17.30
C VAL A 444 -0.55 -12.96 16.48
N ARG A 445 0.72 -12.52 16.58
CA ARG A 445 1.86 -13.13 15.87
C ARG A 445 2.61 -14.16 16.71
N ASP A 446 2.36 -14.22 18.01
CA ASP A 446 3.04 -15.09 18.97
C ASP A 446 2.07 -16.06 19.68
N GLY A 447 2.15 -17.35 19.38
CA GLY A 447 1.32 -18.38 20.02
C GLY A 447 -0.10 -18.45 19.46
N ARG A 448 -1.03 -19.09 20.20
CA ARG A 448 -2.42 -19.24 19.77
C ARG A 448 -3.25 -18.04 20.22
N VAL A 449 -4.23 -17.65 19.39
CA VAL A 449 -5.25 -16.65 19.75
C VAL A 449 -5.97 -17.03 21.04
N SER A 450 -6.26 -18.33 21.23
CA SER A 450 -6.91 -18.87 22.44
C SER A 450 -6.15 -18.64 23.74
N ASP A 451 -4.85 -18.38 23.66
CA ASP A 451 -3.99 -18.20 24.84
C ASP A 451 -3.91 -16.72 25.26
N LYS A 452 -4.56 -15.82 24.50
CA LYS A 452 -4.57 -14.39 24.75
C LYS A 452 -5.88 -13.97 25.42
N VAL A 453 -5.77 -13.15 26.46
CA VAL A 453 -6.93 -12.57 27.16
C VAL A 453 -7.49 -11.39 26.37
N LYS A 454 -6.62 -10.51 25.88
CA LYS A 454 -6.99 -9.33 25.10
C LYS A 454 -6.81 -9.62 23.62
N LEU A 455 -7.91 -9.64 22.87
CA LEU A 455 -7.95 -10.00 21.46
C LEU A 455 -8.07 -8.79 20.53
N ILE A 456 -8.59 -7.67 21.03
CA ILE A 456 -8.82 -6.45 20.25
C ILE A 456 -8.24 -5.21 20.96
N ARG A 457 -7.89 -4.18 20.16
CA ARG A 457 -7.29 -2.95 20.66
C ARG A 457 -8.31 -2.07 21.39
N THR A 458 -7.84 -1.42 22.45
CA THR A 458 -8.55 -0.37 23.22
C THR A 458 -7.71 0.91 23.33
N GLU A 459 -6.59 0.96 22.60
CA GLU A 459 -5.70 2.11 22.51
C GLU A 459 -5.23 2.28 21.07
N SER A 460 -4.84 3.50 20.72
CA SER A 460 -4.33 3.86 19.39
C SER A 460 -3.34 5.02 19.52
N ARG A 461 -2.98 5.66 18.41
CA ARG A 461 -1.97 6.69 18.31
C ARG A 461 -2.52 7.95 17.65
N PHE A 462 -1.81 9.06 17.85
CA PHE A 462 -2.02 10.30 17.10
C PHE A 462 -0.67 10.90 16.71
N ASP A 463 -0.67 11.69 15.66
CA ASP A 463 0.47 12.50 15.22
C ASP A 463 0.25 13.98 15.55
N LEU A 464 1.36 14.67 15.81
CA LEU A 464 1.40 16.13 15.88
C LEU A 464 2.06 16.68 14.61
N VAL A 465 1.25 17.25 13.73
CA VAL A 465 1.69 17.70 12.40
C VAL A 465 1.89 19.21 12.39
N GLN A 466 3.14 19.63 12.14
CA GLN A 466 3.48 21.04 11.95
C GLN A 466 2.84 21.59 10.68
N GLN A 467 2.07 22.66 10.84
CA GLN A 467 1.38 23.36 9.76
C GLN A 467 2.24 24.49 9.18
N LYS A 468 1.93 24.91 7.95
CA LYS A 468 2.68 25.96 7.23
C LYS A 468 2.63 27.33 7.93
N ASP A 469 1.57 27.58 8.69
CA ASP A 469 1.33 28.80 9.45
C ASP A 469 2.04 28.79 10.83
N GLY A 470 2.74 27.71 11.17
CA GLY A 470 3.45 27.53 12.44
C GLY A 470 2.59 26.93 13.57
N ASN A 471 1.32 26.61 13.31
CA ASN A 471 0.48 25.87 14.24
C ASN A 471 0.79 24.36 14.22
N VAL A 472 0.31 23.64 15.24
CA VAL A 472 0.40 22.18 15.30
C VAL A 472 -1.01 21.61 15.23
N ALA A 473 -1.24 20.76 14.24
CA ALA A 473 -2.48 19.99 14.12
C ALA A 473 -2.33 18.65 14.84
N LEU A 474 -3.34 18.32 15.65
CA LEU A 474 -3.56 16.96 16.14
C LEU A 474 -4.15 16.13 14.99
N VAL A 475 -3.67 14.92 14.74
CA VAL A 475 -4.23 14.00 13.74
C VAL A 475 -4.30 12.61 14.34
N PHE A 476 -5.49 12.05 14.50
CA PHE A 476 -5.63 10.69 15.02
C PHE A 476 -5.26 9.65 13.97
N GLU A 477 -4.82 8.46 14.40
CA GLU A 477 -4.69 7.29 13.53
C GLU A 477 -6.04 7.05 12.84
N GLU A 478 -6.03 6.89 11.52
CA GLU A 478 -7.24 6.75 10.70
C GLU A 478 -8.04 5.48 11.02
N HIS A 479 -7.38 4.45 11.54
CA HIS A 479 -8.03 3.20 11.93
C HIS A 479 -8.75 3.38 13.27
N PRO A 480 -10.08 3.13 13.32
CA PRO A 480 -10.79 3.15 14.57
C PRO A 480 -10.25 2.12 15.55
N VAL A 481 -10.25 2.48 16.83
CA VAL A 481 -9.93 1.52 17.90
C VAL A 481 -10.93 0.37 17.84
N ASP A 482 -10.42 -0.86 17.70
CA ASP A 482 -11.20 -2.05 17.36
C ASP A 482 -12.49 -2.22 18.18
N TYR A 483 -12.43 -1.97 19.50
CA TYR A 483 -13.62 -2.06 20.36
C TYR A 483 -14.74 -1.10 19.93
N ILE A 484 -14.41 0.17 19.67
CA ILE A 484 -15.37 1.17 19.19
C ILE A 484 -15.82 0.83 17.76
N ARG A 485 -14.88 0.39 16.91
CA ARG A 485 -15.13 -0.05 15.54
C ARG A 485 -16.21 -1.13 15.46
N ILE A 486 -16.13 -2.14 16.31
CA ILE A 486 -17.12 -3.22 16.38
C ILE A 486 -18.50 -2.72 16.81
N TYR A 487 -18.57 -1.75 17.72
CA TYR A 487 -19.85 -1.14 18.12
C TYR A 487 -20.48 -0.29 17.01
N ILE A 488 -19.67 0.37 16.17
CA ILE A 488 -20.13 1.06 14.96
C ILE A 488 -20.72 0.05 13.97
N VAL A 489 -20.02 -1.06 13.72
CA VAL A 489 -20.52 -2.15 12.86
C VAL A 489 -21.82 -2.76 13.41
N ALA A 490 -21.92 -2.94 14.73
CA ALA A 490 -23.15 -3.39 15.37
C ALA A 490 -24.31 -2.39 15.19
N ALA A 491 -24.04 -1.10 15.31
CA ALA A 491 -25.05 -0.07 15.04
C ALA A 491 -25.52 -0.09 13.57
N ALA A 492 -24.63 -0.39 12.62
CA ALA A 492 -25.01 -0.57 11.21
C ALA A 492 -25.89 -1.78 10.99
N LEU A 493 -25.60 -2.93 11.63
CA LEU A 493 -26.47 -4.10 11.58
C LEU A 493 -27.87 -3.81 12.16
N GLU A 494 -27.94 -3.04 13.25
CA GLU A 494 -29.21 -2.63 13.84
C GLU A 494 -30.00 -1.69 12.90
N GLU A 495 -29.34 -0.70 12.31
CA GLU A 495 -29.94 0.25 11.35
C GLU A 495 -30.49 -0.44 10.09
N VAL A 496 -29.88 -1.55 9.65
CA VAL A 496 -30.35 -2.34 8.49
C VAL A 496 -31.28 -3.50 8.85
N GLY A 497 -31.70 -3.62 10.11
CA GLY A 497 -32.75 -4.54 10.54
C GLY A 497 -32.30 -5.91 11.06
N PHE A 498 -31.07 -6.00 11.57
CA PHE A 498 -30.47 -7.18 12.20
C PHE A 498 -30.07 -6.91 13.68
N PRO A 499 -31.04 -6.55 14.55
CA PRO A 499 -30.75 -6.17 15.94
C PRO A 499 -30.21 -7.33 16.79
N ALA A 500 -30.61 -8.57 16.52
CA ALA A 500 -30.14 -9.73 17.28
C ALA A 500 -28.64 -9.99 17.03
N GLU A 501 -28.22 -9.88 15.78
CA GLU A 501 -26.83 -9.99 15.36
C GLU A 501 -26.00 -8.82 15.87
N ALA A 502 -26.57 -7.60 15.89
CA ALA A 502 -25.95 -6.43 16.50
C ALA A 502 -25.69 -6.65 18.01
N THR A 503 -26.69 -7.13 18.77
CA THR A 503 -26.53 -7.46 20.18
C THR A 503 -25.45 -8.52 20.38
N LYS A 504 -25.44 -9.57 19.57
CA LYS A 504 -24.43 -10.62 19.67
C LYS A 504 -23.03 -10.10 19.37
N LEU A 505 -22.89 -9.21 18.39
CA LEU A 505 -21.61 -8.61 18.01
C LEU A 505 -21.03 -7.74 19.14
N ARG A 506 -21.87 -6.95 19.82
CA ARG A 506 -21.47 -6.18 21.02
C ARG A 506 -20.96 -7.11 22.13
N GLN A 507 -21.68 -8.20 22.41
CA GLN A 507 -21.24 -9.21 23.39
C GLN A 507 -19.90 -9.84 23.02
N LEU A 508 -19.63 -10.06 21.72
CA LEU A 508 -18.34 -10.58 21.26
C LEU A 508 -17.22 -9.54 21.41
N ALA A 509 -17.49 -8.26 21.18
CA ALA A 509 -16.55 -7.18 21.45
C ALA A 509 -16.21 -7.09 22.94
N ASP A 510 -17.23 -7.15 23.80
CA ASP A 510 -17.11 -7.14 25.26
C ASP A 510 -16.29 -8.33 25.77
N PHE A 511 -16.46 -9.51 25.16
CA PHE A 511 -15.61 -10.67 25.45
C PHE A 511 -14.16 -10.46 24.98
N ALA A 512 -13.97 -9.90 23.78
CA ALA A 512 -12.67 -9.79 23.13
C ALA A 512 -11.73 -8.75 23.78
N VAL A 513 -12.25 -7.80 24.57
CA VAL A 513 -11.40 -6.84 25.31
C VAL A 513 -10.70 -7.45 26.53
N GLY A 514 -11.14 -8.62 26.99
CA GLY A 514 -10.57 -9.34 28.14
C GLY A 514 -11.41 -9.22 29.41
N ASP A 515 -10.73 -9.19 30.56
CA ASP A 515 -11.40 -9.29 31.87
C ASP A 515 -12.20 -8.05 32.28
N GLU A 516 -11.83 -6.87 31.76
CA GLU A 516 -12.46 -5.59 32.11
C GLU A 516 -12.87 -4.80 30.87
N LEU A 517 -14.10 -4.28 30.89
CA LEU A 517 -14.55 -3.34 29.88
C LEU A 517 -13.77 -2.01 29.98
N PRO A 518 -13.28 -1.45 28.86
CA PRO A 518 -12.51 -0.22 28.89
C PRO A 518 -13.41 0.95 29.30
N LYS A 519 -13.06 1.65 30.38
CA LYS A 519 -13.73 2.92 30.75
C LYS A 519 -13.28 4.09 29.87
N GLU A 520 -12.03 4.03 29.41
CA GLU A 520 -11.42 5.04 28.55
C GLU A 520 -10.77 4.40 27.33
N ILE A 521 -10.83 5.10 26.19
CA ILE A 521 -10.01 4.83 25.00
C ILE A 521 -8.84 5.80 24.99
N VAL A 522 -7.62 5.26 24.90
CA VAL A 522 -6.38 6.01 25.11
C VAL A 522 -5.62 6.17 23.80
N TYR A 523 -5.20 7.40 23.51
CA TYR A 523 -4.28 7.71 22.40
C TYR A 523 -2.97 8.25 22.93
N LYS A 524 -1.87 7.72 22.39
CA LYS A 524 -0.50 8.17 22.69
C LYS A 524 0.12 8.79 21.44
N GLU A 525 1.01 9.76 21.62
CA GLU A 525 1.72 10.35 20.49
C GLU A 525 2.61 9.30 19.80
N ALA A 526 2.51 9.21 18.46
CA ALA A 526 3.08 8.12 17.69
C ALA A 526 4.61 8.15 17.64
N SER A 527 5.23 9.34 17.59
CA SER A 527 6.67 9.49 17.39
C SER A 527 7.50 9.45 18.69
N GLY A 528 6.84 9.42 19.86
CA GLY A 528 7.47 9.50 21.17
C GLY A 528 8.17 10.84 21.44
N GLN A 529 7.83 11.89 20.69
CA GLN A 529 8.37 13.25 20.84
C GLN A 529 7.61 14.06 21.89
N SER A 530 6.44 13.59 22.32
CA SER A 530 5.59 14.23 23.33
C SER A 530 5.01 13.21 24.29
N ASP A 531 4.87 13.59 25.57
CA ASP A 531 4.18 12.81 26.61
C ASP A 531 2.65 13.06 26.59
N LEU A 532 2.14 13.76 25.58
CA LEU A 532 0.70 14.04 25.46
C LEU A 532 -0.09 12.73 25.30
N VAL A 533 -1.13 12.60 26.12
CA VAL A 533 -2.09 11.49 26.07
C VAL A 533 -3.50 12.08 25.97
N VAL A 534 -4.28 11.58 25.01
CA VAL A 534 -5.70 11.93 24.86
C VAL A 534 -6.53 10.74 25.32
N LYS A 535 -7.54 11.00 26.17
CA LYS A 535 -8.40 9.97 26.75
C LYS A 535 -9.85 10.31 26.51
N PHE A 536 -10.57 9.46 25.79
CA PHE A 536 -12.01 9.59 25.60
C PHE A 536 -12.72 8.63 26.55
N ALA A 537 -13.81 9.06 27.18
CA ALA A 537 -14.69 8.11 27.85
C ALA A 537 -15.25 7.16 26.80
N THR A 538 -15.23 5.87 27.09
CA THR A 538 -15.72 4.85 26.14
C THR A 538 -17.21 5.05 25.87
N ALA A 539 -18.00 5.38 26.90
CA ALA A 539 -19.43 5.64 26.77
C ALA A 539 -19.73 6.80 25.78
N ASP A 540 -18.92 7.85 25.80
CA ASP A 540 -19.05 9.00 24.90
C ASP A 540 -18.89 8.60 23.43
N LEU A 541 -17.90 7.75 23.12
CA LEU A 541 -17.68 7.27 21.76
C LEU A 541 -18.77 6.29 21.31
N LEU A 542 -19.23 5.42 22.21
CA LEU A 542 -20.32 4.48 21.91
C LEU A 542 -21.65 5.19 21.65
N ALA A 543 -21.93 6.30 22.34
CA ALA A 543 -23.15 7.09 22.16
C ALA A 543 -23.29 7.71 20.77
N VAL A 544 -22.16 7.93 20.07
CA VAL A 544 -22.14 8.53 18.72
C VAL A 544 -22.51 7.53 17.63
N ALA A 545 -22.23 6.24 17.84
CA ALA A 545 -22.24 5.20 16.80
C ALA A 545 -23.55 5.16 15.99
N ALA A 546 -24.71 5.15 16.66
CA ALA A 546 -26.01 5.06 15.98
C ALA A 546 -26.32 6.28 15.11
N THR A 547 -26.04 7.49 15.61
CA THR A 547 -26.24 8.75 14.88
C THR A 547 -25.37 8.80 13.63
N LEU A 548 -24.08 8.49 13.79
CA LEU A 548 -23.09 8.46 12.73
C LEU A 548 -23.48 7.48 11.61
N VAL A 549 -23.75 6.23 11.98
CA VAL A 549 -24.11 5.17 11.03
C VAL A 549 -25.38 5.53 10.27
N LYS A 550 -26.41 6.02 10.96
CA LYS A 550 -27.64 6.44 10.32
C LYS A 550 -27.40 7.57 9.32
N ALA A 551 -26.55 8.54 9.65
CA ALA A 551 -26.19 9.62 8.74
C ALA A 551 -25.51 9.07 7.46
N ILE A 552 -24.52 8.19 7.61
CA ILE A 552 -23.80 7.55 6.49
C ILE A 552 -24.76 6.75 5.60
N ILE A 553 -25.64 5.93 6.20
CA ILE A 553 -26.51 5.01 5.46
C ILE A 553 -27.67 5.76 4.77
N ARG A 554 -28.29 6.73 5.46
CA ARG A 554 -29.60 7.26 5.07
C ARG A 554 -29.58 8.65 4.46
N LYS A 555 -28.52 9.45 4.66
CA LYS A 555 -28.49 10.82 4.12
C LYS A 555 -28.36 10.74 2.58
N PRO A 556 -29.26 11.38 1.82
CA PRO A 556 -29.07 11.56 0.39
C PRO A 556 -27.88 12.48 0.11
N LEU A 557 -27.01 12.09 -0.81
CA LEU A 557 -25.76 12.80 -1.13
C LEU A 557 -25.79 13.32 -2.57
N LYS A 558 -25.35 14.56 -2.78
CA LYS A 558 -25.21 15.16 -4.11
C LYS A 558 -24.17 14.41 -4.94
N ALA A 559 -23.06 14.00 -4.34
CA ALA A 559 -22.03 13.17 -4.96
C ALA A 559 -22.60 11.82 -5.45
N GLN A 560 -23.70 11.36 -4.87
CA GLN A 560 -24.41 10.15 -5.25
C GLN A 560 -25.70 10.42 -6.05
N LEU A 561 -25.78 11.57 -6.73
CA LEU A 561 -26.93 11.97 -7.55
C LEU A 561 -28.26 12.02 -6.76
N GLY A 562 -28.18 12.42 -5.50
CA GLY A 562 -29.34 12.50 -4.59
C GLY A 562 -29.79 11.17 -4.01
N LYS A 563 -29.00 10.10 -4.17
CA LYS A 563 -29.18 8.82 -3.47
C LYS A 563 -28.39 8.79 -2.16
N SER A 564 -28.82 7.97 -1.22
CA SER A 564 -28.02 7.62 -0.04
C SER A 564 -27.15 6.39 -0.30
N CYS A 565 -26.16 6.13 0.55
CA CYS A 565 -25.38 4.88 0.49
C CYS A 565 -26.29 3.65 0.54
N GLY A 566 -27.37 3.72 1.34
CA GLY A 566 -28.37 2.67 1.43
C GLY A 566 -29.23 2.49 0.18
N ASP A 567 -29.47 3.53 -0.61
CA ASP A 567 -30.18 3.41 -1.88
C ASP A 567 -29.32 2.75 -2.97
N LEU A 568 -28.00 2.84 -2.84
CA LEU A 568 -27.04 2.19 -3.72
C LEU A 568 -26.83 0.72 -3.29
N VAL A 569 -26.52 0.51 -2.02
CA VAL A 569 -26.18 -0.80 -1.47
C VAL A 569 -26.88 -0.98 -0.13
N MET A 570 -27.74 -1.98 0.00
CA MET A 570 -28.43 -2.29 1.25
C MET A 570 -28.50 -3.79 1.49
N TRP A 571 -27.96 -4.26 2.61
CA TRP A 571 -28.19 -5.63 3.01
C TRP A 571 -29.60 -5.79 3.58
N ASP A 572 -30.31 -6.85 3.19
CA ASP A 572 -31.66 -7.14 3.66
C ASP A 572 -31.83 -8.64 3.96
N LYS A 573 -32.98 -9.00 4.53
CA LYS A 573 -33.30 -10.39 4.87
C LYS A 573 -33.36 -11.32 3.65
N LYS A 574 -33.69 -10.79 2.46
CA LYS A 574 -33.75 -11.59 1.22
C LYS A 574 -32.34 -11.97 0.76
N ARG A 575 -31.39 -11.03 0.80
CA ARG A 575 -29.96 -11.27 0.53
C ARG A 575 -29.36 -12.21 1.58
N GLN A 576 -29.70 -12.01 2.86
CA GLN A 576 -29.27 -12.92 3.93
C GLN A 576 -29.76 -14.36 3.70
N GLY A 577 -31.03 -14.55 3.33
CA GLY A 577 -31.55 -15.90 3.04
C GLY A 577 -30.81 -16.60 1.88
N LYS A 578 -30.25 -15.82 0.93
CA LYS A 578 -29.37 -16.40 -0.09
C LYS A 578 -28.06 -16.89 0.51
N VAL A 579 -27.43 -16.05 1.32
CA VAL A 579 -26.19 -16.39 2.03
C VAL A 579 -26.37 -17.61 2.92
N ASP A 580 -27.47 -17.70 3.66
CA ASP A 580 -27.76 -18.85 4.53
C ASP A 580 -27.83 -20.17 3.74
N THR A 581 -28.43 -20.13 2.55
CA THR A 581 -28.53 -21.31 1.66
C THR A 581 -27.15 -21.70 1.14
N LEU A 582 -26.37 -20.73 0.65
CA LEU A 582 -25.01 -20.97 0.16
C LEU A 582 -24.09 -21.48 1.29
N ALA A 583 -24.22 -20.93 2.50
CA ALA A 583 -23.46 -21.36 3.67
C ALA A 583 -23.77 -22.83 4.01
N GLY A 584 -25.03 -23.24 3.90
CA GLY A 584 -25.44 -24.64 4.04
C GLY A 584 -24.77 -25.58 3.05
N LEU A 585 -24.59 -25.15 1.79
CA LEU A 585 -23.86 -25.92 0.76
C LEU A 585 -22.37 -26.01 1.07
N LEU A 586 -21.74 -24.87 1.40
CA LEU A 586 -20.32 -24.79 1.71
C LEU A 586 -19.95 -25.60 2.96
N ALA A 587 -20.82 -25.61 3.98
CA ALA A 587 -20.60 -26.38 5.20
C ALA A 587 -20.55 -27.90 4.98
N VAL A 588 -21.10 -28.40 3.86
CA VAL A 588 -21.00 -29.82 3.45
C VAL A 588 -20.04 -30.03 2.28
N GLY A 589 -19.17 -29.05 2.00
CA GLY A 589 -18.15 -29.11 0.95
C GLY A 589 -18.67 -29.03 -0.48
N LYS A 590 -19.93 -28.60 -0.69
CA LYS A 590 -20.50 -28.41 -2.03
C LYS A 590 -20.20 -27.01 -2.56
N SER A 591 -20.01 -26.91 -3.87
CA SER A 591 -19.70 -25.67 -4.58
C SER A 591 -20.71 -25.33 -5.67
N ASP A 592 -21.81 -26.07 -5.76
CA ASP A 592 -22.84 -25.88 -6.78
C ASP A 592 -23.53 -24.52 -6.61
N LEU A 593 -23.77 -23.81 -7.72
CA LEU A 593 -24.53 -22.57 -7.74
C LEU A 593 -26.03 -22.88 -7.94
N PRO A 594 -26.90 -22.56 -6.95
CA PRO A 594 -28.33 -22.72 -7.12
C PRO A 594 -28.87 -21.88 -8.28
N THR A 595 -29.79 -22.43 -9.07
CA THR A 595 -30.34 -21.78 -10.28
C THR A 595 -31.70 -21.14 -10.05
N ASP A 596 -32.34 -21.41 -8.91
CA ASP A 596 -33.69 -21.00 -8.52
C ASP A 596 -33.71 -19.78 -7.57
N MET A 597 -32.54 -19.27 -7.19
CA MET A 597 -32.39 -18.17 -6.23
C MET A 597 -32.23 -16.78 -6.88
N GLY A 598 -32.36 -16.71 -8.21
CA GLY A 598 -31.98 -15.54 -9.01
C GLY A 598 -30.47 -15.28 -8.99
N SER A 599 -30.05 -14.07 -9.30
CA SER A 599 -28.62 -13.74 -9.38
C SER A 599 -27.88 -13.94 -8.05
N ILE A 600 -26.66 -14.47 -8.14
CA ILE A 600 -25.72 -14.71 -7.04
C ILE A 600 -24.42 -14.02 -7.42
N TYR A 601 -23.79 -13.31 -6.48
CA TYR A 601 -22.55 -12.56 -6.70
C TYR A 601 -21.45 -13.07 -5.79
N ALA A 602 -20.20 -12.75 -6.12
CA ALA A 602 -19.03 -13.16 -5.34
C ALA A 602 -19.12 -12.71 -3.87
N THR A 603 -19.79 -11.59 -3.64
CA THR A 603 -20.05 -11.00 -2.32
C THR A 603 -20.87 -11.93 -1.42
N TYR A 604 -21.87 -12.60 -2.00
CA TYR A 604 -22.73 -13.55 -1.28
C TYR A 604 -21.95 -14.83 -0.95
N VAL A 605 -21.08 -15.27 -1.87
CA VAL A 605 -20.23 -16.44 -1.65
C VAL A 605 -19.21 -16.17 -0.54
N GLY A 606 -18.60 -14.98 -0.51
CA GLY A 606 -17.69 -14.56 0.56
C GLY A 606 -18.35 -14.51 1.93
N ALA A 607 -19.54 -13.89 2.01
CA ALA A 607 -20.34 -13.89 3.24
C ALA A 607 -20.70 -15.32 3.67
N ALA A 608 -21.15 -16.15 2.73
CA ALA A 608 -21.53 -17.54 2.98
C ALA A 608 -20.34 -18.39 3.47
N ALA A 609 -19.14 -18.17 2.96
CA ALA A 609 -17.94 -18.86 3.40
C ALA A 609 -17.60 -18.51 4.86
N SER A 610 -17.61 -17.22 5.23
CA SER A 610 -17.40 -16.79 6.62
C SER A 610 -18.44 -17.42 7.56
N GLN A 611 -19.71 -17.41 7.17
CA GLN A 611 -20.81 -17.99 7.96
C GLN A 611 -20.72 -19.51 8.07
N ALA A 612 -20.48 -20.23 6.97
CA ALA A 612 -20.33 -21.68 6.96
C ALA A 612 -19.19 -22.14 7.86
N TYR A 613 -18.06 -21.43 7.84
CA TYR A 613 -16.94 -21.72 8.70
C TYR A 613 -17.34 -21.60 10.18
N LEU A 614 -17.92 -20.47 10.59
CA LEU A 614 -18.37 -20.27 11.98
C LEU A 614 -19.40 -21.32 12.42
N ASP A 615 -20.32 -21.72 11.53
CA ASP A 615 -21.32 -22.73 11.83
C ASP A 615 -20.71 -24.13 12.01
N LEU A 616 -19.68 -24.48 11.24
CA LEU A 616 -18.91 -25.71 11.45
C LEU A 616 -18.19 -25.72 12.80
N ILE A 617 -17.56 -24.61 13.18
CA ILE A 617 -16.90 -24.47 14.48
C ILE A 617 -17.91 -24.64 15.63
N ARG A 618 -19.07 -23.97 15.53
CA ARG A 618 -20.14 -24.06 16.55
C ARG A 618 -20.66 -25.49 16.74
N LYS A 619 -20.74 -26.26 15.65
CA LYS A 619 -21.18 -27.66 15.69
C LYS A 619 -20.13 -28.59 16.30
N GLY A 620 -18.84 -28.22 16.28
CA GLY A 620 -17.75 -28.99 16.87
C GLY A 620 -17.49 -30.35 16.22
N VAL A 621 -17.98 -30.56 14.98
CA VAL A 621 -17.90 -31.85 14.27
C VAL A 621 -16.64 -32.01 13.42
N VAL A 622 -15.96 -30.90 13.12
CA VAL A 622 -14.72 -30.85 12.33
C VAL A 622 -13.76 -29.87 13.04
N ASP A 623 -12.45 -30.15 13.03
CA ASP A 623 -11.47 -29.22 13.58
C ASP A 623 -11.39 -27.91 12.78
N SER A 624 -10.90 -26.84 13.41
CA SER A 624 -10.95 -25.50 12.82
C SER A 624 -10.14 -25.33 11.55
N VAL A 625 -8.99 -26.02 11.42
CA VAL A 625 -8.15 -25.90 10.23
C VAL A 625 -8.80 -26.64 9.06
N THR A 626 -9.29 -27.86 9.29
CA THR A 626 -9.99 -28.64 8.26
C THR A 626 -11.28 -27.94 7.82
N ALA A 627 -12.04 -27.36 8.74
CA ALA A 627 -13.23 -26.59 8.42
C ALA A 627 -12.90 -25.37 7.54
N ALA A 628 -11.86 -24.61 7.88
CA ALA A 628 -11.44 -23.45 7.10
C ALA A 628 -11.04 -23.84 5.67
N LYS A 629 -10.21 -24.89 5.51
CA LYS A 629 -9.77 -25.37 4.20
C LYS A 629 -10.92 -25.88 3.35
N THR A 630 -11.80 -26.70 3.93
CA THR A 630 -12.96 -27.26 3.24
C THR A 630 -13.87 -26.17 2.69
N VAL A 631 -14.18 -25.17 3.52
CA VAL A 631 -15.01 -24.05 3.12
C VAL A 631 -14.30 -23.16 2.10
N ASN A 632 -13.01 -22.87 2.29
CA ASN A 632 -12.22 -22.06 1.36
C ASN A 632 -12.16 -22.68 -0.05
N GLU A 633 -11.85 -23.97 -0.14
CA GLU A 633 -11.78 -24.69 -1.42
C GLU A 633 -13.13 -24.76 -2.13
N ALA A 634 -14.21 -25.06 -1.39
CA ALA A 634 -15.56 -25.11 -1.94
C ALA A 634 -16.02 -23.72 -2.43
N ALA A 635 -15.73 -22.67 -1.66
CA ALA A 635 -16.10 -21.31 -2.02
C ALA A 635 -15.29 -20.76 -3.21
N LEU A 636 -14.00 -21.10 -3.31
CA LEU A 636 -13.18 -20.76 -4.49
C LEU A 636 -13.76 -21.38 -5.76
N LYS A 637 -14.16 -22.65 -5.71
CA LYS A 637 -14.83 -23.33 -6.84
C LYS A 637 -16.17 -22.67 -7.17
N MET A 638 -16.94 -22.29 -6.15
CA MET A 638 -18.24 -21.64 -6.32
C MET A 638 -18.10 -20.26 -7.01
N ILE A 639 -17.13 -19.43 -6.60
CA ILE A 639 -16.83 -18.16 -7.30
C ILE A 639 -16.35 -18.42 -8.72
N GLY A 640 -15.49 -19.43 -8.94
CA GLY A 640 -15.05 -19.81 -10.29
C GLY A 640 -16.24 -20.13 -11.22
N GLY A 641 -17.30 -20.72 -10.68
CA GLY A 641 -18.55 -20.97 -11.41
C GLY A 641 -19.35 -19.71 -11.77
N LEU A 642 -19.23 -18.61 -11.00
CA LEU A 642 -19.99 -17.38 -11.26
C LEU A 642 -19.65 -16.77 -12.62
N ARG A 643 -18.39 -16.87 -13.07
CA ARG A 643 -17.94 -16.37 -14.39
C ARG A 643 -18.62 -17.08 -15.56
N ALA A 644 -19.05 -18.33 -15.37
CA ALA A 644 -19.73 -19.11 -16.40
C ALA A 644 -21.23 -18.77 -16.52
N LEU A 645 -21.80 -18.04 -15.56
CA LEU A 645 -23.20 -17.60 -15.60
C LEU A 645 -23.31 -16.28 -16.36
N SER A 646 -24.01 -16.32 -17.51
CA SER A 646 -24.29 -15.12 -18.32
C SER A 646 -25.08 -14.05 -17.56
N SER A 647 -25.83 -14.42 -16.52
CA SER A 647 -26.61 -13.51 -15.67
C SER A 647 -25.76 -12.66 -14.71
N ASN A 648 -24.47 -12.98 -14.56
CA ASN A 648 -23.56 -12.34 -13.62
C ASN A 648 -22.48 -11.51 -14.34
N GLN A 649 -22.52 -11.45 -15.67
CA GLN A 649 -21.62 -10.63 -16.46
C GLN A 649 -22.25 -9.25 -16.66
N CYS A 650 -22.24 -8.42 -15.62
CA CYS A 650 -22.39 -6.99 -15.84
C CYS A 650 -21.10 -6.50 -16.52
N PRO A 651 -21.15 -5.95 -17.74
CA PRO A 651 -20.00 -5.23 -18.26
C PRO A 651 -19.69 -4.09 -17.28
N VAL A 652 -18.44 -3.99 -16.83
CA VAL A 652 -17.96 -2.75 -16.22
C VAL A 652 -18.31 -1.62 -17.20
N PRO A 653 -19.18 -0.67 -16.82
CA PRO A 653 -19.59 0.38 -17.74
C PRO A 653 -18.35 1.16 -18.19
N ALA A 654 -18.23 1.39 -19.50
CA ALA A 654 -17.21 2.29 -20.01
C ALA A 654 -17.43 3.68 -19.38
N PRO A 655 -16.37 4.38 -18.95
CA PRO A 655 -16.50 5.67 -18.28
C PRO A 655 -17.26 6.65 -19.19
N VAL A 656 -18.30 7.29 -18.63
CA VAL A 656 -18.99 8.38 -19.30
C VAL A 656 -17.99 9.53 -19.48
N ALA A 657 -17.83 10.01 -20.71
CA ALA A 657 -16.95 11.14 -20.99
C ALA A 657 -17.38 12.36 -20.12
N PRO A 658 -16.42 13.13 -19.57
CA PRO A 658 -16.79 14.34 -18.83
C PRO A 658 -17.63 15.24 -19.74
N ALA A 659 -18.70 15.80 -19.18
CA ALA A 659 -19.52 16.77 -19.89
C ALA A 659 -18.63 17.89 -20.42
N ALA A 660 -18.75 18.16 -21.73
CA ALA A 660 -18.01 19.24 -22.36
C ALA A 660 -18.23 20.54 -21.57
N GLU A 661 -17.14 21.21 -21.19
CA GLU A 661 -17.23 22.53 -20.56
C GLU A 661 -18.09 23.44 -21.46
N PRO A 662 -19.07 24.18 -20.89
CA PRO A 662 -19.82 25.14 -21.66
C PRO A 662 -18.83 26.15 -22.25
N ALA A 663 -18.91 26.33 -23.57
CA ALA A 663 -18.04 27.22 -24.30
C ALA A 663 -18.01 28.60 -23.61
N PRO A 664 -16.81 29.21 -23.43
CA PRO A 664 -16.72 30.49 -22.78
C PRO A 664 -17.57 31.50 -23.55
N THR A 665 -18.58 32.05 -22.86
CA THR A 665 -19.36 33.17 -23.36
C THR A 665 -18.41 34.34 -23.63
N LYS A 666 -18.42 34.81 -24.88
CA LYS A 666 -17.60 35.92 -25.38
C LYS A 666 -17.90 37.23 -24.68
#